data_AF-A0A6B9Y882-F1
#
_entry.id   AF-A0A6B9Y882-F1
#
_cell.length_a   1.000
_cell.length_b   1.000
_cell.length_c   1.000
_cell.angle_alpha   90.00
_cell.angle_beta   90.00
_cell.angle_gamma   90.00
#
_symmetry.space_group_name_H-M   'P 1'
#
loop_
_entity.id
_entity.type
_entity.pdbx_description
1 polymer ?
#
loop_
_entity_poly.entity_id
_entity_poly.type
_entity_poly.pdbx_seq_one_letter_code
_entity_poly.pdbx_strand_id
1 'polypeptide(L)'
;MGLLKPIYQRLRFFPYLGSLRLQTWRRKSNNDQSRVDKLRTLLSDRQHALIQAHLLLAATLVIAFAVDSSPLTEPLWIDIETVWQVHATIIGLSFVVLVFLLEIVSRSRYVEDVLQQFLQRSRVLPVLFYSLLGSIAIGILVLYPDPIRDWVSPNVPATIFVVTILGIMFVYGKVVKLALAGPADEDVYTELKKHISKKIKEDVAVYEYDQELQDSLPDGVETQKPLYPFYGKRKDSVTADDLDLSGSVTDIYVPTFVYALSELIRIGEQNRNPNGGEEDSDFKSVAEGIEVQVKIGDNLQEFSSILQISSDVFDPTMEDVYPTLAASILTHPGEGRDDTVRQIHKYTDFMDSEGKRIVRNSQTRSFLQFLEQYQEIVYHTLHDLDEMRFLIEENRYLNADLPFYNLDQVLFRVFEEALEDVNREFTHHIVALVYSITGRAAEIDLHGAYQRYMELYARFYFAMRQSHLPDNFVTEINDAIIEDLGSSARAGMQADFENFDELDGGFRIEIESYSEVALRQAHRMFKYAFENQDGRAFIKIWTEVDIPQAGKNDAVGEPVRYEKQDMLFNAAAMTYDIAKDEERYQDTFKKIYSQCIVKAYGDLADLFEIYFRIKAKGGMRTRWGKWDRQEHDIIQQVRGRSYSIEPEFSLAEFYCFTGIMTGHHSDICEENPLKGKSISEDDLRRIQATVNSLKSRKPFVDLPQYLDEDDFENRAEEFVEYHKDILEDS
;
A
#
# COMPACT_ATOMS: atom_id res chain seq x y z
N MET A 1 14.87 33.91 32.17
CA MET A 1 15.75 32.75 32.43
C MET A 1 14.95 31.75 33.25
N GLY A 2 14.88 30.48 32.85
CA GLY A 2 14.13 29.43 33.56
C GLY A 2 12.67 29.23 33.11
N LEU A 3 12.48 28.27 32.20
CA LEU A 3 11.26 27.47 32.03
C LEU A 3 11.59 26.30 31.08
N LEU A 4 10.87 25.17 31.19
CA LEU A 4 10.91 23.96 30.35
C LEU A 4 12.06 22.94 30.55
N LYS A 5 11.99 22.23 31.68
CA LYS A 5 11.74 20.77 31.69
C LYS A 5 10.51 20.57 32.61
N PRO A 6 9.53 19.68 32.31
CA PRO A 6 9.73 18.40 31.64
C PRO A 6 8.75 18.11 30.47
N ILE A 7 9.27 17.97 29.25
CA ILE A 7 8.59 17.25 28.16
C ILE A 7 9.60 16.29 27.54
N TYR A 8 9.87 15.18 28.23
CA TYR A 8 10.74 14.09 27.77
C TYR A 8 10.11 12.69 28.00
N GLN A 9 8.77 12.65 28.10
CA GLN A 9 7.97 11.42 28.32
C GLN A 9 6.82 11.25 27.30
N ARG A 10 6.90 11.87 26.12
CA ARG A 10 5.83 11.80 25.09
C ARG A 10 6.27 11.42 23.67
N LEU A 11 7.49 10.90 23.50
CA LEU A 11 7.93 10.25 22.27
C LEU A 11 8.57 8.91 22.60
N ARG A 12 7.75 7.86 22.72
CA ARG A 12 8.20 6.47 22.51
C ARG A 12 8.14 6.23 21.00
N PHE A 13 9.28 6.36 20.35
CA PHE A 13 9.56 5.82 19.02
C PHE A 13 10.66 4.75 19.16
N PHE A 14 10.79 3.88 18.15
CA PHE A 14 11.81 2.82 17.97
C PHE A 14 11.59 1.50 18.74
N PRO A 15 12.14 0.35 18.26
CA PRO A 15 13.32 0.20 17.36
C PRO A 15 13.14 -0.76 16.15
N TYR A 16 14.08 -0.99 15.22
CA TYR A 16 15.47 -0.55 14.87
C TYR A 16 15.53 -0.46 13.31
N LEU A 17 16.33 0.34 12.57
CA LEU A 17 17.44 1.29 12.81
C LEU A 17 18.89 0.74 12.90
N GLY A 18 19.42 0.15 11.81
CA GLY A 18 20.86 -0.03 11.58
C GLY A 18 21.28 0.57 10.22
N SER A 19 22.27 1.45 10.06
CA SER A 19 23.28 1.92 11.03
C SER A 19 23.34 3.45 11.17
N LEU A 20 23.41 3.90 12.43
CA LEU A 20 23.71 5.30 12.78
C LEU A 20 25.24 5.47 12.80
N ARG A 21 25.87 5.73 11.64
CA ARG A 21 27.31 6.00 11.60
C ARG A 21 27.57 7.42 12.13
N LEU A 22 28.43 7.54 13.15
CA LEU A 22 28.81 8.84 13.70
C LEU A 22 29.32 9.75 12.57
N GLN A 23 28.70 10.93 12.44
CA GLN A 23 29.05 11.91 11.42
C GLN A 23 30.40 12.56 11.75
N THR A 24 31.51 11.88 11.43
CA THR A 24 32.84 12.50 11.41
C THR A 24 32.79 13.66 10.43
N TRP A 25 33.02 14.86 10.96
CA TRP A 25 32.67 16.15 10.37
C TRP A 25 33.50 16.48 9.10
N ARG A 26 33.22 15.81 7.97
CA ARG A 26 33.87 16.08 6.67
C ARG A 26 33.09 17.17 5.93
N ARG A 27 33.69 18.36 5.91
CA ARG A 27 33.06 19.62 5.52
C ARG A 27 33.05 19.79 3.98
N LYS A 28 31.85 19.90 3.40
CA LYS A 28 31.50 20.30 2.01
C LYS A 28 31.94 19.40 0.83
N SER A 29 30.96 19.02 -0.02
CA SER A 29 30.94 19.45 -1.45
C SER A 29 29.60 19.22 -2.18
N ASN A 30 28.76 18.25 -1.80
CA ASN A 30 27.62 17.83 -2.65
C ASN A 30 26.48 18.85 -2.83
N ASN A 31 26.43 19.93 -2.03
CA ASN A 31 25.36 20.93 -2.12
C ASN A 31 25.55 21.94 -3.28
N ASP A 32 26.72 21.93 -3.93
CA ASP A 32 26.96 22.75 -5.12
C ASP A 32 26.62 22.00 -6.43
N GLN A 33 26.70 20.67 -6.49
CA GLN A 33 26.41 19.91 -7.72
C GLN A 33 24.94 20.02 -8.14
N SER A 34 24.00 19.71 -7.23
CA SER A 34 22.55 19.82 -7.51
C SER A 34 22.11 21.27 -7.76
N ARG A 35 22.80 22.25 -7.15
CA ARG A 35 22.64 23.67 -7.47
C ARG A 35 23.17 24.03 -8.85
N VAL A 36 24.31 23.48 -9.27
CA VAL A 36 24.90 23.69 -10.59
C VAL A 36 24.03 23.07 -11.68
N ASP A 37 23.46 21.88 -11.46
CA ASP A 37 22.58 21.26 -12.45
C ASP A 37 21.17 21.89 -12.47
N LYS A 38 20.58 22.28 -11.32
CA LYS A 38 19.40 23.17 -11.30
C LYS A 38 19.70 24.53 -11.96
N LEU A 39 20.90 25.10 -11.80
CA LEU A 39 21.31 26.32 -12.51
C LEU A 39 21.47 26.09 -14.01
N ARG A 40 22.01 24.93 -14.43
CA ARG A 40 22.22 24.58 -15.85
C ARG A 40 20.90 24.36 -16.57
N THR A 41 19.92 23.68 -15.96
CA THR A 41 18.57 23.54 -16.53
C THR A 41 17.85 24.89 -16.58
N LEU A 42 17.88 25.69 -15.50
CA LEU A 42 17.34 27.05 -15.48
C LEU A 42 18.02 27.99 -16.50
N LEU A 43 19.31 27.83 -16.77
CA LEU A 43 20.03 28.58 -17.81
C LEU A 43 19.63 28.15 -19.22
N SER A 44 19.45 26.84 -19.45
CA SER A 44 18.95 26.29 -20.72
C SER A 44 17.54 26.78 -21.04
N ASP A 45 16.62 26.72 -20.08
CA ASP A 45 15.24 27.23 -20.21
C ASP A 45 15.23 28.74 -20.49
N ARG A 46 16.06 29.51 -19.79
CA ARG A 46 16.21 30.95 -20.04
C ARG A 46 16.73 31.23 -21.44
N GLN A 47 17.73 30.48 -21.93
CA GLN A 47 18.24 30.64 -23.29
C GLN A 47 17.16 30.35 -24.34
N HIS A 48 16.41 29.25 -24.20
CA HIS A 48 15.30 28.93 -25.09
C HIS A 48 14.21 30.01 -25.09
N ALA A 49 13.84 30.53 -23.91
CA ALA A 49 12.86 31.60 -23.80
C ALA A 49 13.34 32.92 -24.44
N LEU A 50 14.63 33.24 -24.31
CA LEU A 50 15.23 34.45 -24.87
C LEU A 50 15.36 34.35 -26.41
N ILE A 51 15.69 33.16 -26.94
CA ILE A 51 15.66 32.86 -28.38
C ILE A 51 14.23 33.04 -28.93
N GLN A 52 13.20 32.50 -28.26
CA GLN A 52 11.81 32.69 -28.65
C GLN A 52 11.38 34.17 -28.61
N ALA A 53 11.82 34.93 -27.59
CA ALA A 53 11.56 36.36 -27.49
C ALA A 53 12.22 37.15 -28.64
N HIS A 54 13.44 36.81 -29.03
CA HIS A 54 14.11 37.41 -30.19
C HIS A 54 13.44 37.03 -31.53
N LEU A 55 12.96 35.79 -31.69
CA LEU A 55 12.18 35.40 -32.86
C LEU A 55 10.84 36.15 -32.95
N LEU A 56 10.15 36.37 -31.82
CA LEU A 56 8.96 37.21 -31.74
C LEU A 56 9.27 38.69 -32.07
N LEU A 57 10.40 39.22 -31.61
CA LEU A 57 10.86 40.57 -31.94
C LEU A 57 11.17 40.70 -33.45
N ALA A 58 11.89 39.74 -34.03
CA ALA A 58 12.18 39.71 -35.46
C ALA A 58 10.90 39.60 -36.29
N ALA A 59 9.97 38.72 -35.91
CA ALA A 59 8.68 38.57 -36.58
C ALA A 59 7.83 39.84 -36.50
N THR A 60 7.80 40.53 -35.36
CA THR A 60 7.06 41.80 -35.22
C THR A 60 7.70 42.96 -35.97
N LEU A 61 9.03 43.02 -36.07
CA LEU A 61 9.72 43.95 -36.96
C LEU A 61 9.37 43.67 -38.43
N VAL A 62 9.41 42.40 -38.87
CA VAL A 62 9.03 42.01 -40.24
C VAL A 62 7.57 42.35 -40.54
N ILE A 63 6.65 42.12 -39.59
CA ILE A 63 5.23 42.51 -39.73
C ILE A 63 5.10 44.03 -39.82
N ALA A 64 5.80 44.80 -38.98
CA ALA A 64 5.76 46.26 -39.02
C ALA A 64 6.27 46.80 -40.37
N PHE A 65 7.39 46.27 -40.89
CA PHE A 65 7.89 46.63 -42.23
C PHE A 65 6.92 46.21 -43.36
N ALA A 66 6.27 45.05 -43.25
CA ALA A 66 5.27 44.61 -44.23
C ALA A 66 4.02 45.50 -44.23
N VAL A 67 3.53 45.89 -43.06
CA VAL A 67 2.42 46.85 -42.90
C VAL A 67 2.79 48.21 -43.48
N ASP A 68 4.03 48.66 -43.30
CA ASP A 68 4.51 49.94 -43.84
C ASP A 68 4.67 49.96 -45.37
N SER A 69 4.94 48.79 -45.97
CA SER A 69 4.96 48.62 -47.42
C SER A 69 3.57 48.62 -48.08
N SER A 70 2.49 48.68 -47.28
CA SER A 70 1.11 48.72 -47.76
C SER A 70 0.67 50.14 -48.11
N PRO A 71 0.13 50.40 -49.32
CA PRO A 71 -0.32 51.73 -49.73
C PRO A 71 -1.66 52.18 -49.10
N LEU A 72 -2.07 51.57 -47.98
CA LEU A 72 -3.38 51.76 -47.33
C LEU A 72 -3.30 52.23 -45.86
N THR A 73 -2.10 52.44 -45.33
CA THR A 73 -1.91 52.84 -43.92
C THR A 73 -1.57 54.32 -43.78
N GLU A 74 -2.54 55.11 -43.32
CA GLU A 74 -2.25 56.43 -42.75
C GLU A 74 -1.40 56.28 -41.47
N PRO A 75 -0.41 57.15 -41.23
CA PRO A 75 0.42 57.06 -40.03
C PRO A 75 -0.42 57.36 -38.78
N LEU A 76 -0.38 56.48 -37.77
CA LEU A 76 -1.04 56.75 -36.50
C LEU A 76 -0.33 57.90 -35.77
N TRP A 77 -1.01 59.03 -35.63
CA TRP A 77 -0.56 60.21 -34.87
C TRP A 77 -0.65 59.99 -33.35
N ILE A 78 0.11 59.04 -32.81
CA ILE A 78 0.34 58.92 -31.38
C ILE A 78 1.79 59.32 -31.09
N ASP A 79 1.98 60.25 -30.16
CA ASP A 79 3.31 60.72 -29.78
C ASP A 79 4.13 59.56 -29.16
N ILE A 80 5.33 59.34 -29.70
CA ILE A 80 6.18 58.17 -29.35
C ILE A 80 6.59 58.24 -27.88
N GLU A 81 6.78 59.44 -27.32
CA GLU A 81 7.05 59.60 -25.88
C GLU A 81 5.86 59.11 -25.04
N THR A 82 4.63 59.41 -25.47
CA THR A 82 3.40 58.94 -24.80
C THR A 82 3.25 57.43 -24.95
N VAL A 83 3.52 56.86 -26.13
CA VAL A 83 3.53 55.39 -26.34
C VAL A 83 4.53 54.72 -25.40
N TRP A 84 5.75 55.25 -25.29
CA TRP A 84 6.79 54.70 -24.43
C TRP A 84 6.41 54.73 -22.94
N GLN A 85 5.92 55.87 -22.44
CA GLN A 85 5.50 56.01 -21.04
C GLN A 85 4.34 55.05 -20.71
N VAL A 86 3.34 54.92 -21.59
CA VAL A 86 2.22 53.99 -21.40
C VAL A 86 2.68 52.53 -21.49
N HIS A 87 3.57 52.19 -22.43
CA HIS A 87 4.15 50.85 -22.57
C HIS A 87 4.92 50.42 -21.31
N ALA A 88 5.84 51.27 -20.84
CA ALA A 88 6.61 51.02 -19.63
C ALA A 88 5.71 50.88 -18.38
N THR A 89 4.66 51.70 -18.28
CA THR A 89 3.69 51.63 -17.17
C THR A 89 2.89 50.32 -17.20
N ILE A 90 2.40 49.89 -18.37
CA ILE A 90 1.67 48.63 -18.54
C ILE A 90 2.59 47.44 -18.20
N ILE A 91 3.84 47.45 -18.64
CA ILE A 91 4.82 46.40 -18.32
C ILE A 91 5.12 46.38 -16.81
N GLY A 92 5.33 47.53 -16.17
CA GLY A 92 5.59 47.64 -14.74
C GLY A 92 4.43 47.08 -13.89
N LEU A 93 3.19 47.51 -14.17
CA LEU A 93 1.99 46.97 -13.53
C LEU A 93 1.81 45.47 -13.80
N SER A 94 2.07 45.05 -15.04
CA SER A 94 1.96 43.63 -15.41
C SER A 94 2.99 42.76 -14.70
N PHE A 95 4.20 43.26 -14.48
CA PHE A 95 5.23 42.56 -13.72
C PHE A 95 4.83 42.43 -12.24
N VAL A 96 4.29 43.49 -11.63
CA VAL A 96 3.80 43.45 -10.24
C VAL A 96 2.67 42.44 -10.06
N VAL A 97 1.65 42.47 -10.91
CA VAL A 97 0.52 41.53 -10.81
C VAL A 97 0.95 40.10 -11.15
N LEU A 98 1.90 39.90 -12.09
CA LEU A 98 2.48 38.59 -12.35
C LEU A 98 3.31 38.07 -11.17
N VAL A 99 4.07 38.92 -10.46
CA VAL A 99 4.77 38.54 -9.22
C VAL A 99 3.76 38.17 -8.13
N PHE A 100 2.66 38.90 -7.97
CA PHE A 100 1.60 38.51 -7.03
C PHE A 100 0.89 37.21 -7.43
N LEU A 101 0.67 36.96 -8.72
CA LEU A 101 0.14 35.67 -9.20
C LEU A 101 1.15 34.53 -8.96
N LEU A 102 2.44 34.76 -9.19
CA LEU A 102 3.50 33.82 -8.84
C LEU A 102 3.60 33.58 -7.33
N GLU A 103 3.41 34.61 -6.50
CA GLU A 103 3.36 34.46 -5.04
C GLU A 103 2.10 33.72 -4.60
N ILE A 104 0.95 33.95 -5.24
CA ILE A 104 -0.27 33.16 -5.02
C ILE A 104 -0.04 31.70 -5.42
N VAL A 105 0.55 31.42 -6.59
CA VAL A 105 0.79 30.06 -7.07
C VAL A 105 1.86 29.32 -6.26
N SER A 106 2.94 30.00 -5.84
CA SER A 106 3.98 29.42 -4.97
C SER A 106 3.56 29.29 -3.50
N ARG A 107 2.61 30.11 -3.01
CA ARG A 107 1.90 29.85 -1.75
C ARG A 107 0.81 28.79 -1.92
N SER A 108 0.28 28.58 -3.13
CA SER A 108 -0.75 27.57 -3.41
C SER A 108 -0.13 26.23 -3.81
N ARG A 109 0.33 25.49 -2.81
CA ARG A 109 0.24 24.01 -2.72
C ARG A 109 1.01 23.15 -3.75
N TYR A 110 1.51 23.68 -4.85
CA TYR A 110 2.13 22.88 -5.90
C TYR A 110 3.57 22.47 -5.59
N VAL A 111 3.89 21.22 -5.93
CA VAL A 111 5.23 20.66 -5.96
C VAL A 111 6.16 21.52 -6.83
N GLU A 112 7.41 21.72 -6.40
CA GLU A 112 8.38 22.64 -7.01
C GLU A 112 8.58 22.40 -8.53
N ASP A 113 8.50 21.14 -8.98
CA ASP A 113 8.61 20.76 -10.40
C ASP A 113 7.34 21.06 -11.22
N VAL A 114 6.15 20.99 -10.60
CA VAL A 114 4.86 21.37 -11.23
C VAL A 114 4.82 22.88 -11.46
N LEU A 115 5.37 23.67 -10.53
CA LEU A 115 5.56 25.10 -10.73
C LEU A 115 6.51 25.42 -11.90
N GLN A 116 7.56 24.61 -12.10
CA GLN A 116 8.47 24.77 -13.24
C GLN A 116 7.78 24.41 -14.56
N GLN A 117 7.03 23.30 -14.63
CA GLN A 117 6.21 22.95 -15.79
C GLN A 117 5.15 24.03 -16.09
N PHE A 118 4.46 24.56 -15.07
CA PHE A 118 3.50 25.68 -15.19
C PHE A 118 4.14 26.92 -15.84
N LEU A 119 5.36 27.28 -15.44
CA LEU A 119 6.10 28.41 -16.01
C LEU A 119 6.55 28.19 -17.46
N GLN A 120 6.91 26.95 -17.83
CA GLN A 120 7.19 26.58 -19.22
C GLN A 120 5.90 26.61 -20.09
N ARG A 121 4.82 25.94 -19.66
CA ARG A 121 3.54 25.84 -20.40
C ARG A 121 2.83 27.18 -20.59
N SER A 122 2.96 28.09 -19.63
CA SER A 122 2.32 29.42 -19.67
C SER A 122 3.01 30.42 -20.59
N ARG A 123 4.22 30.13 -21.09
CA ARG A 123 5.06 31.04 -21.92
C ARG A 123 5.25 32.44 -21.31
N VAL A 124 5.23 32.54 -19.97
CA VAL A 124 5.46 33.79 -19.22
C VAL A 124 6.84 34.39 -19.53
N LEU A 125 7.89 33.57 -19.48
CA LEU A 125 9.28 34.02 -19.66
C LEU A 125 9.55 34.65 -21.04
N PRO A 126 9.21 34.00 -22.18
CA PRO A 126 9.37 34.61 -23.51
C PRO A 126 8.64 35.94 -23.68
N VAL A 127 7.41 36.05 -23.16
CA VAL A 127 6.60 37.28 -23.30
C VAL A 127 7.14 38.41 -22.43
N LEU A 128 7.66 38.12 -21.22
CA LEU A 128 8.38 39.09 -20.40
C LEU A 128 9.64 39.62 -21.12
N PHE A 129 10.49 38.72 -21.63
CA PHE A 129 11.69 39.13 -22.36
C PHE A 129 11.35 39.95 -23.61
N TYR A 130 10.34 39.53 -24.38
CA TYR A 130 9.85 40.30 -25.53
C TYR A 130 9.38 41.71 -25.12
N SER A 131 8.59 41.82 -24.05
CA SER A 131 8.05 43.10 -23.57
C SER A 131 9.17 44.05 -23.13
N LEU A 132 10.16 43.52 -22.41
CA LEU A 132 11.30 44.27 -21.88
C LEU A 132 12.25 44.72 -23.01
N LEU A 133 12.53 43.85 -23.97
CA LEU A 133 13.27 44.18 -25.21
C LEU A 133 12.52 45.22 -26.06
N GLY A 134 11.20 45.08 -26.20
CA GLY A 134 10.36 46.05 -26.91
C GLY A 134 10.36 47.43 -26.26
N SER A 135 10.34 47.49 -24.91
CA SER A 135 10.41 48.75 -24.17
C SER A 135 11.78 49.43 -24.31
N ILE A 136 12.88 48.66 -24.33
CA ILE A 136 14.22 49.15 -24.64
C ILE A 136 14.28 49.68 -26.09
N ALA A 137 13.73 48.94 -27.06
CA ALA A 137 13.72 49.36 -28.46
C ALA A 137 12.95 50.67 -28.67
N ILE A 138 11.75 50.81 -28.10
CA ILE A 138 10.97 52.05 -28.12
C ILE A 138 11.73 53.17 -27.38
N GLY A 139 12.37 52.87 -26.25
CA GLY A 139 13.17 53.86 -25.50
C GLY A 139 14.37 54.40 -26.28
N ILE A 140 15.05 53.57 -27.07
CA ILE A 140 16.13 54.00 -27.97
C ILE A 140 15.58 54.92 -29.07
N LEU A 141 14.40 54.61 -29.62
CA LEU A 141 13.68 55.45 -30.59
C LEU A 141 13.27 56.81 -30.03
N VAL A 142 12.94 56.92 -28.74
CA VAL A 142 12.64 58.20 -28.07
C VAL A 142 13.92 59.00 -27.77
N LEU A 143 15.00 58.34 -27.34
CA LEU A 143 16.25 59.00 -26.92
C LEU A 143 17.13 59.47 -28.10
N TYR A 144 17.01 58.85 -29.28
CA TYR A 144 17.80 59.18 -30.46
C TYR A 144 16.89 59.43 -31.70
N PRO A 145 16.04 60.47 -31.69
CA PRO A 145 15.08 60.70 -32.76
C PRO A 145 15.76 61.06 -34.09
N ASP A 146 16.78 61.93 -34.07
CA ASP A 146 17.35 62.53 -35.29
C ASP A 146 18.04 61.53 -36.25
N PRO A 147 18.88 60.56 -35.80
CA PRO A 147 19.50 59.61 -36.73
C PRO A 147 18.59 58.43 -37.14
N ILE A 148 17.42 58.26 -36.52
CA ILE A 148 16.57 57.06 -36.70
C ILE A 148 15.28 57.38 -37.48
N ARG A 149 14.80 58.62 -37.45
CA ARG A 149 13.53 59.06 -38.10
C ARG A 149 13.43 58.77 -39.59
N ASP A 150 14.55 58.78 -40.30
CA ASP A 150 14.61 58.54 -41.75
C ASP A 150 14.71 57.04 -42.12
N TRP A 151 14.94 56.16 -41.14
CA TRP A 151 15.20 54.73 -41.35
C TRP A 151 14.16 53.79 -40.73
N VAL A 152 13.40 54.25 -39.73
CA VAL A 152 12.44 53.43 -38.98
C VAL A 152 11.06 54.08 -38.98
N SER A 153 10.06 53.33 -39.43
CA SER A 153 8.68 53.80 -39.52
C SER A 153 8.06 54.17 -38.16
N PRO A 154 7.21 55.21 -38.09
CA PRO A 154 6.40 55.52 -36.91
C PRO A 154 5.42 54.38 -36.55
N ASN A 155 5.13 53.46 -37.47
CA ASN A 155 4.28 52.30 -37.21
C ASN A 155 5.01 51.20 -36.39
N VAL A 156 6.35 51.21 -36.31
CA VAL A 156 7.13 50.20 -35.57
C VAL A 156 6.87 50.28 -34.05
N PRO A 157 6.98 51.44 -33.36
CA PRO A 157 6.60 51.57 -31.96
C PRO A 157 5.17 51.12 -31.65
N ALA A 158 4.21 51.53 -32.48
CA ALA A 158 2.80 51.18 -32.32
C ALA A 158 2.57 49.66 -32.48
N THR A 159 3.24 49.01 -33.44
CA THR A 159 3.15 47.55 -33.65
C THR A 159 3.73 46.78 -32.46
N ILE A 160 4.90 47.18 -31.95
CA ILE A 160 5.52 46.59 -30.76
C ILE A 160 4.59 46.76 -29.54
N PHE A 161 3.99 47.94 -29.36
CA PHE A 161 3.03 48.22 -28.30
C PHE A 161 1.80 47.30 -28.34
N VAL A 162 1.13 47.21 -29.50
CA VAL A 162 -0.08 46.38 -29.67
C VAL A 162 0.22 44.90 -29.43
N VAL A 163 1.33 44.37 -29.99
CA VAL A 163 1.71 42.97 -29.78
C VAL A 163 2.14 42.70 -28.33
N THR A 164 2.73 43.69 -27.64
CA THR A 164 3.00 43.57 -26.20
C THR A 164 1.71 43.44 -25.39
N ILE A 165 0.70 44.27 -25.65
CA ILE A 165 -0.61 44.18 -24.97
C ILE A 165 -1.28 42.83 -25.24
N LEU A 166 -1.28 42.36 -26.49
CA LEU A 166 -1.85 41.07 -26.85
C LEU A 166 -1.09 39.90 -26.19
N GLY A 167 0.24 39.96 -26.14
CA GLY A 167 1.08 38.96 -25.45
C GLY A 167 0.81 38.94 -23.94
N ILE A 168 0.73 40.10 -23.31
CA ILE A 168 0.41 40.25 -21.88
C ILE A 168 -1.02 39.72 -21.59
N MET A 169 -2.02 40.09 -22.40
CA MET A 169 -3.39 39.58 -22.32
C MET A 169 -3.45 38.05 -22.48
N PHE A 170 -2.68 37.49 -23.41
CA PHE A 170 -2.58 36.04 -23.60
C PHE A 170 -1.98 35.34 -22.38
N VAL A 171 -0.90 35.90 -21.81
CA VAL A 171 -0.30 35.38 -20.57
C VAL A 171 -1.27 35.46 -19.40
N TYR A 172 -1.97 36.59 -19.22
CA TYR A 172 -3.02 36.69 -18.19
C TYR A 172 -4.13 35.67 -18.38
N GLY A 173 -4.67 35.53 -19.60
CA GLY A 173 -5.69 34.54 -19.90
C GLY A 173 -5.21 33.10 -19.63
N LYS A 174 -3.93 32.80 -19.88
CA LYS A 174 -3.32 31.50 -19.56
C LYS A 174 -3.11 31.32 -18.05
N VAL A 175 -2.47 32.25 -17.36
CA VAL A 175 -2.16 32.16 -15.92
C VAL A 175 -3.45 32.11 -15.11
N VAL A 176 -4.43 32.97 -15.40
CA VAL A 176 -5.75 32.94 -14.75
C VAL A 176 -6.49 31.63 -15.05
N LYS A 177 -6.41 31.09 -16.28
CA LYS A 177 -7.01 29.78 -16.59
C LYS A 177 -6.32 28.64 -15.84
N LEU A 178 -4.99 28.61 -15.72
CA LEU A 178 -4.29 27.57 -14.97
C LEU A 178 -4.39 27.74 -13.44
N ALA A 179 -4.69 28.94 -12.93
CA ALA A 179 -4.80 29.20 -11.49
C ALA A 179 -6.25 29.18 -10.95
N LEU A 180 -7.27 29.30 -11.82
CA LEU A 180 -8.70 29.29 -11.43
C LEU A 180 -9.52 28.11 -11.99
N ALA A 181 -9.10 27.50 -13.11
CA ALA A 181 -9.42 26.08 -13.31
C ALA A 181 -8.36 25.25 -12.55
N GLY A 182 -8.61 23.97 -12.30
CA GLY A 182 -7.71 23.10 -11.53
C GLY A 182 -6.78 22.15 -12.32
N PRO A 183 -6.17 22.51 -13.47
CA PRO A 183 -5.38 21.55 -14.25
C PRO A 183 -4.04 21.21 -13.60
N ALA A 184 -3.58 22.00 -12.61
CA ALA A 184 -2.34 21.71 -11.91
C ALA A 184 -2.49 20.57 -10.86
N ASP A 185 -3.72 20.20 -10.51
CA ASP A 185 -4.00 18.96 -9.79
C ASP A 185 -4.02 17.78 -10.79
N GLU A 186 -4.66 17.93 -11.96
CA GLU A 186 -4.65 16.94 -13.06
C GLU A 186 -3.22 16.59 -13.55
N ASP A 187 -2.34 17.59 -13.68
CA ASP A 187 -0.93 17.39 -14.04
C ASP A 187 -0.19 16.56 -12.96
N VAL A 188 -0.52 16.71 -11.66
CA VAL A 188 0.05 15.88 -10.57
C VAL A 188 -0.39 14.42 -10.67
N TYR A 189 -1.68 14.16 -10.83
CA TYR A 189 -2.18 12.78 -10.96
C TYR A 189 -1.65 12.09 -12.24
N THR A 190 -1.45 12.86 -13.31
CA THR A 190 -0.86 12.36 -14.56
C THR A 190 0.61 11.98 -14.39
N GLU A 191 1.41 12.82 -13.71
CA GLU A 191 2.81 12.49 -13.39
C GLU A 191 2.89 11.28 -12.43
N LEU A 192 2.00 11.15 -11.44
CA LEU A 192 1.95 9.97 -10.57
C LEU A 192 1.72 8.67 -11.36
N LYS A 193 0.71 8.61 -12.25
CA LYS A 193 0.50 7.44 -13.14
C LYS A 193 1.77 7.12 -13.94
N LYS A 194 2.38 8.14 -14.55
CA LYS A 194 3.62 8.01 -15.33
C LYS A 194 4.79 7.48 -14.51
N HIS A 195 4.93 7.89 -13.24
CA HIS A 195 5.95 7.35 -12.33
C HIS A 195 5.64 5.91 -11.88
N ILE A 196 4.38 5.56 -11.67
CA ILE A 196 3.93 4.18 -11.40
C ILE A 196 4.27 3.26 -12.59
N SER A 197 3.87 3.62 -13.82
CA SER A 197 4.23 2.86 -15.03
C SER A 197 5.74 2.77 -15.25
N LYS A 198 6.50 3.82 -14.88
CA LYS A 198 7.96 3.81 -14.94
C LYS A 198 8.55 2.79 -13.97
N LYS A 199 8.07 2.76 -12.72
CA LYS A 199 8.48 1.74 -11.72
C LYS A 199 8.20 0.33 -12.22
N ILE A 200 7.00 0.06 -12.73
CA ILE A 200 6.65 -1.28 -13.23
C ILE A 200 7.59 -1.71 -14.37
N LYS A 201 7.91 -0.80 -15.31
CA LYS A 201 8.86 -1.07 -16.40
C LYS A 201 10.31 -1.26 -15.94
N GLU A 202 10.74 -0.52 -14.92
CA GLU A 202 12.05 -0.73 -14.27
C GLU A 202 12.09 -2.12 -13.61
N ASP A 203 11.01 -2.51 -12.93
CA ASP A 203 10.88 -3.80 -12.25
C ASP A 203 10.83 -4.99 -13.26
N VAL A 204 10.24 -4.81 -14.45
CA VAL A 204 10.29 -5.77 -15.57
C VAL A 204 11.73 -5.95 -16.08
N ALA A 205 12.46 -4.86 -16.33
CA ALA A 205 13.82 -4.95 -16.86
C ALA A 205 14.76 -5.71 -15.90
N VAL A 206 14.66 -5.43 -14.59
CA VAL A 206 15.43 -6.15 -13.55
C VAL A 206 15.07 -7.64 -13.51
N TYR A 207 13.83 -8.01 -13.84
CA TYR A 207 13.44 -9.41 -13.96
C TYR A 207 14.04 -10.09 -15.20
N GLU A 208 14.00 -9.44 -16.37
CA GLU A 208 14.60 -9.98 -17.60
C GLU A 208 16.12 -10.20 -17.43
N TYR A 209 16.82 -9.28 -16.77
CA TYR A 209 18.25 -9.43 -16.44
C TYR A 209 18.52 -10.58 -15.47
N ASP A 210 17.70 -10.78 -14.43
CA ASP A 210 17.87 -11.89 -13.49
C ASP A 210 17.66 -13.26 -14.17
N GLN A 211 16.76 -13.36 -15.15
CA GLN A 211 16.61 -14.57 -15.97
C GLN A 211 17.82 -14.82 -16.86
N GLU A 212 18.28 -13.83 -17.63
CA GLU A 212 19.46 -13.97 -18.51
C GLU A 212 20.72 -14.32 -17.69
N LEU A 213 20.85 -13.75 -16.49
CA LEU A 213 21.91 -14.10 -15.56
C LEU A 213 21.77 -15.54 -15.08
N GLN A 214 20.60 -15.95 -14.58
CA GLN A 214 20.38 -17.31 -14.06
C GLN A 214 20.66 -18.40 -15.11
N ASP A 215 20.24 -18.20 -16.36
CA ASP A 215 20.50 -19.12 -17.48
C ASP A 215 22.00 -19.18 -17.89
N SER A 216 22.77 -18.14 -17.55
CA SER A 216 24.18 -17.99 -17.93
C SER A 216 25.16 -18.39 -16.83
N LEU A 217 24.70 -18.65 -15.60
CA LEU A 217 25.57 -18.93 -14.45
C LEU A 217 26.16 -20.36 -14.45
N PRO A 218 27.34 -20.56 -13.83
CA PRO A 218 27.91 -21.90 -13.63
C PRO A 218 27.10 -22.75 -12.64
N ASP A 219 27.16 -24.08 -12.81
CA ASP A 219 26.58 -25.05 -11.87
C ASP A 219 27.07 -24.78 -10.42
N GLY A 220 26.12 -24.61 -9.49
CA GLY A 220 26.40 -24.34 -8.07
C GLY A 220 26.41 -22.85 -7.67
N VAL A 221 26.13 -21.93 -8.60
CA VAL A 221 25.85 -20.52 -8.30
C VAL A 221 24.34 -20.28 -8.27
N GLU A 222 23.83 -19.67 -7.21
CA GLU A 222 22.41 -19.31 -7.10
C GLU A 222 22.20 -17.79 -7.19
N THR A 223 21.26 -17.35 -8.04
CA THR A 223 20.76 -15.96 -8.04
C THR A 223 19.84 -15.75 -6.84
N GLN A 224 19.98 -14.62 -6.15
CA GLN A 224 19.06 -14.24 -5.07
C GLN A 224 18.19 -13.05 -5.44
N LYS A 225 16.90 -13.17 -5.09
CA LYS A 225 15.93 -12.08 -5.25
C LYS A 225 16.42 -10.82 -4.53
N PRO A 226 16.54 -9.68 -5.22
CA PRO A 226 17.30 -8.53 -4.72
C PRO A 226 16.71 -7.80 -3.50
N LEU A 227 15.48 -8.11 -3.09
CA LEU A 227 14.74 -7.36 -2.08
C LEU A 227 15.04 -7.73 -0.61
N TYR A 228 15.75 -8.82 -0.33
CA TYR A 228 15.96 -9.28 1.05
C TYR A 228 17.40 -9.10 1.57
N PRO A 229 17.61 -8.55 2.79
CA PRO A 229 18.89 -8.59 3.48
C PRO A 229 19.12 -9.95 4.15
N PHE A 230 20.36 -10.45 4.08
CA PHE A 230 20.74 -11.73 4.67
C PHE A 230 20.89 -11.62 6.20
N TYR A 231 19.89 -12.09 6.96
CA TYR A 231 20.00 -12.21 8.42
C TYR A 231 20.62 -13.55 8.82
N GLY A 232 21.95 -13.58 8.88
CA GLY A 232 22.69 -14.48 9.76
C GLY A 232 23.37 -15.69 9.09
N LYS A 233 24.62 -15.48 8.71
CA LYS A 233 25.80 -16.23 9.17
C LYS A 233 27.05 -15.44 8.75
N ARG A 234 28.20 -15.68 9.38
CA ARG A 234 29.48 -15.13 8.89
C ARG A 234 29.81 -15.83 7.57
N LYS A 235 29.70 -15.10 6.47
CA LYS A 235 30.23 -15.39 5.14
C LYS A 235 30.94 -14.11 4.69
N ASP A 236 32.07 -14.24 4.01
CA ASP A 236 32.77 -13.09 3.46
C ASP A 236 32.09 -12.69 2.14
N SER A 237 31.82 -11.39 1.98
CA SER A 237 31.02 -10.86 0.88
C SER A 237 31.80 -9.80 0.11
N VAL A 238 31.82 -9.91 -1.22
CA VAL A 238 32.34 -8.84 -2.08
C VAL A 238 31.28 -7.77 -2.22
N THR A 239 31.59 -6.57 -1.76
CA THR A 239 30.67 -5.44 -1.69
C THR A 239 30.92 -4.46 -2.85
N ALA A 240 29.99 -3.52 -3.06
CA ALA A 240 30.21 -2.46 -4.06
C ALA A 240 31.42 -1.56 -3.73
N ASP A 241 31.67 -1.35 -2.42
CA ASP A 241 32.84 -0.60 -1.92
C ASP A 241 34.16 -1.34 -2.24
N ASP A 242 34.18 -2.69 -2.24
CA ASP A 242 35.38 -3.49 -2.58
C ASP A 242 35.69 -3.48 -4.08
N LEU A 243 34.72 -3.13 -4.93
CA LEU A 243 34.86 -2.99 -6.37
C LEU A 243 35.08 -1.54 -6.83
N ASP A 244 35.23 -0.58 -5.91
CA ASP A 244 35.26 0.87 -6.17
C ASP A 244 34.03 1.38 -6.99
N LEU A 245 32.89 0.67 -6.93
CA LEU A 245 31.67 1.00 -7.68
C LEU A 245 30.77 1.96 -6.89
N SER A 246 30.11 2.90 -7.59
CA SER A 246 29.18 3.83 -6.96
C SER A 246 28.09 4.34 -7.90
N GLY A 247 26.93 4.69 -7.34
CA GLY A 247 25.73 5.09 -8.08
C GLY A 247 24.74 3.94 -8.24
N SER A 248 23.92 3.99 -9.28
CA SER A 248 22.97 2.93 -9.61
C SER A 248 23.51 2.02 -10.71
N VAL A 249 23.29 0.70 -10.60
CA VAL A 249 23.55 -0.23 -11.71
C VAL A 249 22.60 0.12 -12.86
N THR A 250 23.11 0.16 -14.08
CA THR A 250 22.33 0.43 -15.30
C THR A 250 22.33 -0.71 -16.29
N ASP A 251 23.38 -1.53 -16.29
CA ASP A 251 23.55 -2.68 -17.18
C ASP A 251 24.64 -3.60 -16.59
N ILE A 252 24.59 -4.90 -16.90
CA ILE A 252 25.57 -5.91 -16.49
C ILE A 252 25.97 -6.67 -17.74
N TYR A 253 27.25 -6.64 -18.10
CA TYR A 253 27.75 -7.41 -19.23
C TYR A 253 27.93 -8.88 -18.82
N VAL A 254 26.81 -9.62 -18.85
CA VAL A 254 26.65 -11.01 -18.37
C VAL A 254 27.83 -11.92 -18.76
N PRO A 255 28.34 -11.95 -20.00
CA PRO A 255 29.45 -12.85 -20.36
C PRO A 255 30.75 -12.59 -19.59
N THR A 256 31.07 -11.34 -19.25
CA THR A 256 32.26 -11.00 -18.46
C THR A 256 32.00 -11.16 -16.97
N PHE A 257 30.76 -10.91 -16.51
CA PHE A 257 30.35 -11.17 -15.13
C PHE A 257 30.43 -12.67 -14.80
N VAL A 258 29.85 -13.53 -15.65
CA VAL A 258 29.94 -15.00 -15.55
C VAL A 258 31.38 -15.51 -15.61
N TYR A 259 32.23 -14.92 -16.46
CA TYR A 259 33.65 -15.26 -16.51
C TYR A 259 34.37 -14.93 -15.19
N ALA A 260 34.12 -13.76 -14.60
CA ALA A 260 34.67 -13.37 -13.30
C ALA A 260 34.20 -14.32 -12.18
N LEU A 261 32.92 -14.69 -12.16
CA LEU A 261 32.38 -15.67 -11.21
C LEU A 261 33.02 -17.05 -11.35
N SER A 262 33.15 -17.54 -12.59
CA SER A 262 33.79 -18.82 -12.90
C SER A 262 35.24 -18.86 -12.38
N GLU A 263 35.95 -17.74 -12.49
CA GLU A 263 37.34 -17.63 -12.07
C GLU A 263 37.50 -17.52 -10.54
N LEU A 264 36.54 -16.88 -9.85
CA LEU A 264 36.44 -16.88 -8.39
C LEU A 264 36.18 -18.29 -7.84
N ILE A 265 35.27 -19.05 -8.47
CA ILE A 265 35.03 -20.46 -8.14
C ILE A 265 36.32 -21.26 -8.35
N ARG A 266 36.99 -21.12 -9.51
CA ARG A 266 38.23 -21.83 -9.84
C ARG A 266 39.34 -21.56 -8.81
N ILE A 267 39.49 -20.32 -8.33
CA ILE A 267 40.46 -19.96 -7.29
C ILE A 267 40.08 -20.63 -5.96
N GLY A 268 38.81 -20.57 -5.58
CA GLY A 268 38.31 -21.23 -4.36
C GLY A 268 38.51 -22.75 -4.38
N GLU A 269 38.25 -23.41 -5.51
CA GLU A 269 38.48 -24.86 -5.67
C GLU A 269 39.97 -25.22 -5.55
N GLN A 270 40.87 -24.38 -6.07
CA GLN A 270 42.32 -24.62 -5.98
C GLN A 270 42.86 -24.46 -4.56
N ASN A 271 42.28 -23.56 -3.76
CA ASN A 271 42.70 -23.32 -2.38
C ASN A 271 42.02 -24.27 -1.37
N ARG A 272 41.07 -25.10 -1.83
CA ARG A 272 40.50 -26.23 -1.07
C ARG A 272 41.54 -27.33 -0.85
N ASN A 273 42.29 -27.19 0.23
CA ASN A 273 43.41 -28.05 0.62
C ASN A 273 43.12 -29.57 0.50
N PRO A 274 43.73 -30.32 -0.44
CA PRO A 274 43.52 -31.77 -0.55
C PRO A 274 44.35 -32.58 0.47
N ASN A 275 45.18 -31.92 1.28
CA ASN A 275 46.13 -32.55 2.22
C ASN A 275 45.99 -31.99 3.66
N GLY A 276 44.76 -31.88 4.16
CA GLY A 276 44.51 -31.86 5.61
C GLY A 276 44.68 -33.28 6.17
N GLY A 277 45.58 -33.46 7.13
CA GLY A 277 46.10 -34.77 7.52
C GLY A 277 45.10 -35.72 8.20
N GLU A 278 45.46 -37.00 8.20
CA GLU A 278 44.85 -38.04 9.04
C GLU A 278 44.97 -37.66 10.53
N GLU A 279 43.85 -37.45 11.23
CA GLU A 279 43.55 -38.02 12.57
C GLU A 279 42.12 -37.63 13.04
N ASP A 280 41.47 -38.56 13.75
CA ASP A 280 40.24 -38.45 14.56
C ASP A 280 38.84 -38.14 13.95
N SER A 281 38.20 -39.23 13.50
CA SER A 281 36.86 -39.70 13.94
C SER A 281 35.53 -39.10 13.43
N ASP A 282 34.73 -39.99 12.80
CA ASP A 282 33.27 -40.15 12.93
C ASP A 282 32.30 -38.97 12.67
N PHE A 283 32.70 -37.93 11.96
CA PHE A 283 31.76 -37.11 11.18
C PHE A 283 31.99 -37.28 9.68
N LYS A 284 31.00 -37.87 8.99
CA LYS A 284 30.82 -37.68 7.55
C LYS A 284 30.41 -36.23 7.31
N SER A 285 31.37 -35.32 7.20
CA SER A 285 31.13 -34.04 6.56
C SER A 285 30.70 -34.32 5.13
N VAL A 286 29.43 -34.04 4.84
CA VAL A 286 28.98 -33.86 3.46
C VAL A 286 29.88 -32.77 2.88
N ALA A 287 30.48 -33.03 1.71
CA ALA A 287 31.38 -32.07 1.10
C ALA A 287 30.58 -30.82 0.70
N GLU A 288 30.59 -29.79 1.56
CA GLU A 288 29.98 -28.50 1.23
C GLU A 288 30.65 -27.97 -0.04
N GLY A 289 29.82 -27.63 -1.03
CA GLY A 289 30.28 -26.99 -2.26
C GLY A 289 30.71 -25.55 -2.00
N ILE A 290 31.36 -24.93 -2.98
CA ILE A 290 31.54 -23.48 -2.95
C ILE A 290 30.20 -22.87 -3.37
N GLU A 291 29.37 -22.57 -2.38
CA GLU A 291 28.11 -21.89 -2.59
C GLU A 291 28.39 -20.40 -2.87
N VAL A 292 28.29 -20.02 -4.14
CA VAL A 292 28.38 -18.62 -4.56
C VAL A 292 26.96 -18.09 -4.72
N GLN A 293 26.64 -17.01 -4.02
CA GLN A 293 25.34 -16.35 -4.14
C GLN A 293 25.53 -14.96 -4.75
N VAL A 294 24.80 -14.66 -5.81
CA VAL A 294 24.83 -13.35 -6.48
C VAL A 294 23.60 -12.55 -6.12
N LYS A 295 23.80 -11.30 -5.69
CA LYS A 295 22.73 -10.34 -5.46
C LYS A 295 23.11 -8.98 -6.06
N ILE A 296 22.35 -8.53 -7.05
CA ILE A 296 22.55 -7.21 -7.67
C ILE A 296 21.34 -6.34 -7.34
N GLY A 297 21.57 -5.26 -6.60
CA GLY A 297 20.55 -4.27 -6.26
C GLY A 297 20.71 -2.98 -7.06
N ASP A 298 19.60 -2.30 -7.32
CA ASP A 298 19.57 -1.09 -8.16
C ASP A 298 20.38 0.08 -7.59
N ASN A 299 20.48 0.17 -6.25
CA ASN A 299 21.28 1.17 -5.54
C ASN A 299 22.43 0.48 -4.78
N LEU A 300 23.66 0.72 -5.23
CA LEU A 300 24.88 0.16 -4.66
C LEU A 300 25.18 0.68 -3.23
N GLN A 301 24.51 1.75 -2.78
CA GLN A 301 24.74 2.35 -1.46
C GLN A 301 24.01 1.66 -0.29
N GLU A 302 22.95 0.89 -0.53
CA GLU A 302 22.12 0.31 0.55
C GLU A 302 22.08 -1.24 0.59
N PHE A 303 22.49 -1.94 -0.47
CA PHE A 303 22.58 -3.42 -0.48
C PHE A 303 23.91 -3.93 -1.03
N SER A 304 24.97 -3.71 -0.26
CA SER A 304 26.34 -3.95 -0.67
C SER A 304 26.83 -5.39 -0.43
N SER A 305 26.23 -6.38 -1.09
CA SER A 305 26.84 -7.72 -1.26
C SER A 305 26.56 -8.23 -2.68
N ILE A 306 27.47 -7.93 -3.61
CA ILE A 306 27.38 -8.38 -5.01
C ILE A 306 27.61 -9.89 -5.10
N LEU A 307 28.45 -10.40 -4.19
CA LEU A 307 28.83 -11.80 -4.07
C LEU A 307 28.86 -12.21 -2.59
N GLN A 308 28.38 -13.41 -2.27
CA GLN A 308 28.75 -14.10 -1.02
C GLN A 308 29.50 -15.39 -1.35
N ILE A 309 30.62 -15.61 -0.67
CA ILE A 309 31.43 -16.84 -0.73
C ILE A 309 31.41 -17.48 0.67
N SER A 310 31.44 -18.81 0.78
CA SER A 310 31.62 -19.46 2.08
C SER A 310 32.98 -19.09 2.72
N SER A 311 32.97 -18.83 4.03
CA SER A 311 34.11 -18.24 4.79
C SER A 311 35.39 -19.06 4.78
N ASP A 312 35.31 -20.31 4.38
CA ASP A 312 36.38 -21.31 4.53
C ASP A 312 37.23 -21.40 3.25
N VAL A 313 36.94 -20.55 2.25
CA VAL A 313 37.43 -20.62 0.87
C VAL A 313 38.04 -19.28 0.39
N PHE A 314 37.91 -18.20 1.17
CA PHE A 314 38.42 -16.88 0.79
C PHE A 314 39.96 -16.87 0.72
N ASP A 315 40.50 -16.49 -0.44
CA ASP A 315 41.95 -16.35 -0.67
C ASP A 315 42.26 -14.95 -1.24
N PRO A 316 43.35 -14.27 -0.82
CA PRO A 316 43.71 -12.95 -1.33
C PRO A 316 43.86 -12.87 -2.86
N THR A 317 44.17 -13.97 -3.55
CA THR A 317 44.22 -14.01 -5.02
C THR A 317 42.86 -13.83 -5.70
N MET A 318 41.75 -13.93 -4.95
CA MET A 318 40.42 -13.55 -5.46
C MET A 318 40.30 -12.06 -5.76
N GLU A 319 41.08 -11.20 -5.08
CA GLU A 319 41.12 -9.75 -5.36
C GLU A 319 41.61 -9.43 -6.78
N ASP A 320 42.42 -10.30 -7.40
CA ASP A 320 42.87 -10.15 -8.80
C ASP A 320 41.70 -10.22 -9.80
N VAL A 321 40.56 -10.80 -9.41
CA VAL A 321 39.36 -10.90 -10.25
C VAL A 321 38.44 -9.67 -10.11
N TYR A 322 38.57 -8.91 -9.03
CA TYR A 322 37.70 -7.76 -8.74
C TYR A 322 37.69 -6.70 -9.86
N PRO A 323 38.81 -6.35 -10.53
CA PRO A 323 38.78 -5.44 -11.68
C PRO A 323 37.94 -5.95 -12.86
N THR A 324 37.87 -7.28 -13.06
CA THR A 324 37.06 -7.90 -14.12
C THR A 324 35.58 -7.89 -13.75
N LEU A 325 35.27 -8.17 -12.48
CA LEU A 325 33.91 -8.09 -11.93
C LEU A 325 33.38 -6.66 -12.00
N ALA A 326 34.18 -5.67 -11.55
CA ALA A 326 33.86 -4.26 -11.63
C ALA A 326 33.64 -3.77 -13.07
N ALA A 327 34.51 -4.17 -14.01
CA ALA A 327 34.40 -3.80 -15.42
C ALA A 327 33.15 -4.38 -16.12
N SER A 328 32.55 -5.44 -15.57
CA SER A 328 31.29 -6.00 -16.09
C SER A 328 30.03 -5.29 -15.59
N ILE A 329 30.12 -4.40 -14.59
CA ILE A 329 28.98 -3.69 -14.01
C ILE A 329 29.00 -2.22 -14.45
N LEU A 330 28.02 -1.82 -15.28
CA LEU A 330 27.89 -0.44 -15.74
C LEU A 330 27.06 0.37 -14.75
N THR A 331 27.69 1.36 -14.11
CA THR A 331 27.06 2.26 -13.14
C THR A 331 26.82 3.66 -13.69
N HIS A 332 25.71 4.30 -13.32
CA HIS A 332 25.43 5.69 -13.66
C HIS A 332 25.35 6.59 -12.41
N PRO A 333 25.84 7.84 -12.45
CA PRO A 333 25.67 8.79 -11.36
C PRO A 333 24.20 9.24 -11.25
N GLY A 334 23.49 8.71 -10.27
CA GLY A 334 22.08 9.03 -9.95
C GLY A 334 21.58 8.29 -8.71
N GLU A 335 20.34 8.57 -8.29
CA GLU A 335 19.65 7.84 -7.19
C GLU A 335 18.92 6.57 -7.69
N GLY A 336 18.97 6.25 -8.99
CA GLY A 336 18.36 5.03 -9.54
C GLY A 336 16.85 4.93 -9.28
N ARG A 337 16.39 3.71 -8.95
CA ARG A 337 14.99 3.37 -8.63
C ARG A 337 14.43 4.16 -7.44
N ASP A 338 15.30 4.61 -6.53
CA ASP A 338 14.89 5.44 -5.39
C ASP A 338 14.32 6.78 -5.83
N ASP A 339 14.77 7.40 -6.94
CA ASP A 339 14.13 8.62 -7.43
C ASP A 339 12.70 8.33 -7.92
N THR A 340 12.48 7.25 -8.68
CA THR A 340 11.12 6.86 -9.13
C THR A 340 10.20 6.65 -7.92
N VAL A 341 10.63 5.87 -6.92
CA VAL A 341 9.86 5.58 -5.70
C VAL A 341 9.65 6.85 -4.86
N ARG A 342 10.66 7.71 -4.74
CA ARG A 342 10.58 9.01 -4.04
C ARG A 342 9.62 9.97 -4.70
N GLN A 343 9.55 10.02 -6.04
CA GLN A 343 8.51 10.81 -6.73
C GLN A 343 7.11 10.23 -6.48
N ILE A 344 6.93 8.90 -6.48
CA ILE A 344 5.64 8.27 -6.13
C ILE A 344 5.22 8.66 -4.70
N HIS A 345 6.11 8.58 -3.71
CA HIS A 345 5.83 9.02 -2.34
C HIS A 345 5.46 10.50 -2.26
N LYS A 346 6.23 11.37 -2.92
CA LYS A 346 5.99 12.82 -2.96
C LYS A 346 4.63 13.19 -3.55
N TYR A 347 4.17 12.48 -4.58
CA TYR A 347 2.84 12.71 -5.16
C TYR A 347 1.71 12.06 -4.35
N THR A 348 1.94 10.90 -3.72
CA THR A 348 0.94 10.29 -2.81
C THR A 348 0.79 11.07 -1.49
N ASP A 349 1.86 11.65 -0.96
CA ASP A 349 1.82 12.63 0.15
C ASP A 349 1.00 13.88 -0.22
N PHE A 350 1.12 14.36 -1.46
CA PHE A 350 0.26 15.44 -1.96
C PHE A 350 -1.22 15.01 -1.94
N MET A 351 -1.54 13.80 -2.43
CA MET A 351 -2.90 13.27 -2.41
C MET A 351 -3.47 13.13 -0.98
N ASP A 352 -2.69 12.63 -0.02
CA ASP A 352 -3.07 12.58 1.41
C ASP A 352 -3.39 13.99 1.94
N SER A 353 -2.50 14.95 1.66
CA SER A 353 -2.65 16.33 2.13
C SER A 353 -3.87 17.03 1.51
N GLU A 354 -4.14 16.79 0.22
CA GLU A 354 -5.22 17.45 -0.52
C GLU A 354 -6.58 16.80 -0.22
N GLY A 355 -6.66 15.47 -0.13
CA GLY A 355 -7.85 14.76 0.32
C GLY A 355 -8.31 15.23 1.70
N LYS A 356 -7.40 15.25 2.68
CA LYS A 356 -7.67 15.81 4.02
C LYS A 356 -8.08 17.27 3.99
N ARG A 357 -7.44 18.09 3.15
CA ARG A 357 -7.79 19.51 2.98
C ARG A 357 -9.20 19.66 2.42
N ILE A 358 -9.60 18.85 1.44
CA ILE A 358 -10.93 18.87 0.83
C ILE A 358 -12.01 18.49 1.85
N VAL A 359 -11.75 17.46 2.67
CA VAL A 359 -12.60 17.03 3.79
C VAL A 359 -12.81 18.17 4.79
N ARG A 360 -11.73 18.73 5.34
CA ARG A 360 -11.72 19.87 6.29
C ARG A 360 -12.43 21.13 5.82
N ASN A 361 -12.55 21.31 4.51
CA ASN A 361 -13.25 22.45 3.91
C ASN A 361 -14.67 22.09 3.43
N SER A 362 -15.12 20.86 3.70
CA SER A 362 -16.42 20.29 3.32
C SER A 362 -16.79 20.49 1.85
N GLN A 363 -15.81 20.32 0.94
CA GLN A 363 -15.97 20.67 -0.47
C GLN A 363 -16.53 19.50 -1.29
N THR A 364 -17.81 19.14 -1.14
CA THR A 364 -18.43 17.93 -1.75
C THR A 364 -18.08 17.71 -3.22
N ARG A 365 -18.17 18.74 -4.08
CA ARG A 365 -17.82 18.60 -5.51
C ARG A 365 -16.34 18.27 -5.73
N SER A 366 -15.44 18.90 -4.97
CA SER A 366 -14.00 18.61 -5.02
C SER A 366 -13.68 17.24 -4.43
N PHE A 367 -14.46 16.78 -3.45
CA PHE A 367 -14.32 15.47 -2.84
C PHE A 367 -14.69 14.34 -3.82
N LEU A 368 -15.82 14.46 -4.52
CA LEU A 368 -16.19 13.52 -5.57
C LEU A 368 -15.15 13.48 -6.70
N GLN A 369 -14.63 14.64 -7.12
CA GLN A 369 -13.55 14.70 -8.11
C GLN A 369 -12.23 14.07 -7.61
N PHE A 370 -11.88 14.26 -6.34
CA PHE A 370 -10.73 13.60 -5.71
C PHE A 370 -10.89 12.08 -5.68
N LEU A 371 -12.07 11.56 -5.34
CA LEU A 371 -12.33 10.11 -5.35
C LEU A 371 -12.29 9.52 -6.76
N GLU A 372 -12.81 10.22 -7.77
CA GLU A 372 -12.71 9.84 -9.18
C GLU A 372 -11.24 9.78 -9.64
N GLN A 373 -10.43 10.80 -9.30
CA GLN A 373 -8.99 10.86 -9.61
C GLN A 373 -8.19 9.76 -8.87
N TYR A 374 -8.51 9.49 -7.60
CA TYR A 374 -7.94 8.38 -6.84
C TYR A 374 -8.28 7.03 -7.50
N GLN A 375 -9.56 6.81 -7.84
CA GLN A 375 -10.02 5.57 -8.49
C GLN A 375 -9.30 5.35 -9.81
N GLU A 376 -9.15 6.41 -10.63
CA GLU A 376 -8.46 6.33 -11.91
C GLU A 376 -6.97 5.96 -11.75
N ILE A 377 -6.28 6.43 -10.71
CA ILE A 377 -4.88 6.05 -10.42
C ILE A 377 -4.80 4.59 -9.96
N VAL A 378 -5.70 4.15 -9.08
CA VAL A 378 -5.72 2.76 -8.63
C VAL A 378 -6.00 1.84 -9.81
N TYR A 379 -7.01 2.14 -10.65
CA TYR A 379 -7.35 1.34 -11.81
C TYR A 379 -6.25 1.34 -12.87
N HIS A 380 -5.58 2.47 -13.09
CA HIS A 380 -4.36 2.54 -13.91
C HIS A 380 -3.29 1.58 -13.38
N THR A 381 -3.05 1.59 -12.06
CA THR A 381 -2.03 0.73 -11.43
C THR A 381 -2.41 -0.75 -11.50
N LEU A 382 -3.68 -1.09 -11.30
CA LEU A 382 -4.19 -2.45 -11.44
C LEU A 382 -4.03 -2.95 -12.87
N HIS A 383 -4.30 -2.09 -13.87
CA HIS A 383 -4.16 -2.45 -15.28
C HIS A 383 -2.69 -2.68 -15.69
N ASP A 384 -1.78 -1.77 -15.34
CA ASP A 384 -0.34 -1.93 -15.62
C ASP A 384 0.25 -3.18 -14.93
N LEU A 385 -0.30 -3.60 -13.78
CA LEU A 385 0.11 -4.83 -13.08
C LEU A 385 -0.48 -6.11 -13.68
N ASP A 386 -1.72 -6.06 -14.18
CA ASP A 386 -2.33 -7.19 -14.89
C ASP A 386 -1.61 -7.48 -16.21
N GLU A 387 -1.16 -6.45 -16.93
CA GLU A 387 -0.26 -6.61 -18.10
C GLU A 387 1.08 -7.29 -17.74
N MET A 388 1.52 -7.19 -16.49
CA MET A 388 2.82 -7.69 -15.99
C MET A 388 2.64 -8.74 -14.87
N ARG A 389 1.55 -9.52 -14.92
CA ARG A 389 1.12 -10.45 -13.86
C ARG A 389 2.21 -11.43 -13.40
N PHE A 390 3.11 -11.84 -14.29
CA PHE A 390 4.26 -12.71 -13.99
C PHE A 390 5.16 -12.18 -12.85
N LEU A 391 5.30 -10.85 -12.68
CA LEU A 391 6.06 -10.27 -11.58
C LEU A 391 5.44 -10.57 -10.20
N ILE A 392 4.13 -10.84 -10.15
CA ILE A 392 3.39 -11.20 -8.94
C ILE A 392 3.46 -12.72 -8.75
N GLU A 393 3.16 -13.49 -9.80
CA GLU A 393 3.16 -14.97 -9.78
C GLU A 393 4.53 -15.54 -9.37
N GLU A 394 5.62 -14.96 -9.87
CA GLU A 394 6.98 -15.38 -9.52
C GLU A 394 7.48 -14.80 -8.18
N ASN A 395 6.58 -14.21 -7.38
CA ASN A 395 6.87 -13.62 -6.07
C ASN A 395 8.05 -12.62 -6.12
N ARG A 396 8.04 -11.70 -7.10
CA ARG A 396 8.97 -10.55 -7.17
C ARG A 396 8.39 -9.33 -6.47
N TYR A 397 7.07 -9.15 -6.53
CA TYR A 397 6.35 -8.22 -5.66
C TYR A 397 5.89 -8.88 -4.36
N LEU A 398 6.31 -8.33 -3.23
CA LEU A 398 5.61 -8.52 -1.96
C LEU A 398 4.46 -7.52 -1.85
N ASN A 399 3.52 -7.79 -0.94
CA ASN A 399 2.48 -6.83 -0.58
C ASN A 399 3.03 -5.44 -0.19
N ALA A 400 4.26 -5.36 0.34
CA ALA A 400 4.94 -4.09 0.65
C ALA A 400 5.49 -3.35 -0.58
N ASP A 401 5.89 -4.05 -1.65
CA ASP A 401 6.65 -3.49 -2.78
C ASP A 401 5.78 -3.12 -4.00
N LEU A 402 4.49 -3.42 -3.91
CA LEU A 402 3.49 -3.11 -4.94
C LEU A 402 3.49 -1.59 -5.24
N PRO A 403 3.41 -1.17 -6.52
CA PRO A 403 3.45 0.25 -6.91
C PRO A 403 2.41 1.16 -6.24
N PHE A 404 1.31 0.58 -5.74
CA PHE A 404 0.28 1.28 -4.98
C PHE A 404 0.55 1.35 -3.46
N TYR A 405 1.76 1.02 -3.00
CA TYR A 405 2.13 1.16 -1.59
C TYR A 405 1.94 2.61 -1.11
N ASN A 406 1.01 2.78 -0.17
CA ASN A 406 0.45 4.03 0.38
C ASN A 406 -0.85 4.55 -0.26
N LEU A 407 -1.35 4.05 -1.38
CA LEU A 407 -2.68 4.47 -1.87
C LEU A 407 -3.77 4.05 -0.86
N ASP A 408 -3.74 2.81 -0.38
CA ASP A 408 -4.59 2.31 0.70
C ASP A 408 -4.48 3.18 1.98
N GLN A 409 -3.27 3.68 2.28
CA GLN A 409 -3.00 4.54 3.43
C GLN A 409 -3.55 5.96 3.23
N VAL A 410 -3.47 6.51 2.02
CA VAL A 410 -4.11 7.79 1.66
C VAL A 410 -5.61 7.67 1.88
N LEU A 411 -6.25 6.63 1.34
CA LEU A 411 -7.70 6.45 1.49
C LEU A 411 -8.12 6.26 2.96
N PHE A 412 -7.35 5.48 3.74
CA PHE A 412 -7.57 5.33 5.18
C PHE A 412 -7.41 6.63 5.97
N ARG A 413 -6.39 7.44 5.68
CA ARG A 413 -6.16 8.71 6.36
C ARG A 413 -7.19 9.79 5.99
N VAL A 414 -7.71 9.75 4.77
CA VAL A 414 -8.82 10.61 4.32
C VAL A 414 -10.14 10.15 4.95
N PHE A 415 -10.33 8.85 5.16
CA PHE A 415 -11.44 8.30 5.94
C PHE A 415 -11.38 8.77 7.40
N GLU A 416 -10.24 8.64 8.09
CA GLU A 416 -10.05 9.16 9.45
C GLU A 416 -10.40 10.65 9.56
N GLU A 417 -9.99 11.48 8.61
CA GLU A 417 -10.34 12.91 8.57
C GLU A 417 -11.85 13.12 8.37
N ALA A 418 -12.52 12.30 7.53
CA ALA A 418 -13.96 12.37 7.34
C ALA A 418 -14.75 11.92 8.59
N LEU A 419 -14.15 11.07 9.43
CA LEU A 419 -14.66 10.74 10.75
C LEU A 419 -14.48 11.91 11.73
N GLU A 420 -13.30 12.54 11.78
CA GLU A 420 -13.05 13.71 12.65
C GLU A 420 -14.04 14.87 12.37
N ASP A 421 -14.38 15.11 11.09
CA ASP A 421 -15.39 16.08 10.66
C ASP A 421 -16.85 15.56 10.76
N VAL A 422 -17.07 14.29 11.12
CA VAL A 422 -18.39 13.62 11.23
C VAL A 422 -19.21 13.70 9.92
N ASN A 423 -18.52 13.61 8.77
CA ASN A 423 -19.13 13.78 7.46
C ASN A 423 -19.61 12.45 6.86
N ARG A 424 -20.93 12.20 6.96
CA ARG A 424 -21.57 10.95 6.49
C ARG A 424 -21.42 10.71 5.01
N GLU A 425 -21.65 11.75 4.20
CA GLU A 425 -21.59 11.68 2.73
C GLU A 425 -20.19 11.24 2.30
N PHE A 426 -19.15 11.86 2.86
CA PHE A 426 -17.76 11.55 2.49
C PHE A 426 -17.35 10.16 2.95
N THR A 427 -17.78 9.76 4.15
CA THR A 427 -17.50 8.45 4.73
C THR A 427 -18.12 7.32 3.88
N HIS A 428 -19.40 7.45 3.50
CA HIS A 428 -20.08 6.48 2.62
C HIS A 428 -19.41 6.36 1.25
N HIS A 429 -19.04 7.48 0.62
CA HIS A 429 -18.36 7.45 -0.68
C HIS A 429 -16.99 6.77 -0.64
N ILE A 430 -16.26 6.85 0.49
CA ILE A 430 -14.99 6.12 0.65
C ILE A 430 -15.24 4.61 0.80
N VAL A 431 -16.24 4.20 1.59
CA VAL A 431 -16.58 2.78 1.77
C VAL A 431 -17.01 2.15 0.43
N ALA A 432 -17.89 2.82 -0.32
CA ALA A 432 -18.32 2.39 -1.65
C ALA A 432 -17.16 2.33 -2.68
N LEU A 433 -16.15 3.20 -2.55
CA LEU A 433 -14.94 3.14 -3.39
C LEU A 433 -14.07 1.92 -3.06
N VAL A 434 -13.94 1.54 -1.77
CA VAL A 434 -13.25 0.30 -1.39
C VAL A 434 -13.98 -0.92 -1.93
N TYR A 435 -15.31 -0.96 -1.89
CA TYR A 435 -16.10 -2.01 -2.55
C TYR A 435 -15.80 -2.08 -4.05
N SER A 436 -15.83 -0.95 -4.76
CA SER A 436 -15.51 -0.89 -6.19
C SER A 436 -14.09 -1.39 -6.51
N ILE A 437 -13.10 -1.06 -5.69
CA ILE A 437 -11.70 -1.47 -5.91
C ILE A 437 -11.47 -2.95 -5.56
N THR A 438 -12.01 -3.43 -4.43
CA THR A 438 -11.91 -4.85 -4.03
C THR A 438 -12.59 -5.77 -5.05
N GLY A 439 -13.79 -5.42 -5.50
CA GLY A 439 -14.48 -6.12 -6.58
C GLY A 439 -13.64 -6.16 -7.86
N ARG A 440 -13.12 -5.00 -8.29
CA ARG A 440 -12.28 -4.92 -9.49
C ARG A 440 -10.98 -5.73 -9.38
N ALA A 441 -10.36 -5.79 -8.19
CA ALA A 441 -9.15 -6.58 -7.96
C ALA A 441 -9.40 -8.10 -7.99
N ALA A 442 -10.59 -8.55 -7.58
CA ALA A 442 -11.02 -9.94 -7.72
C ALA A 442 -11.34 -10.31 -9.19
N GLU A 443 -12.00 -9.41 -9.94
CA GLU A 443 -12.33 -9.62 -11.38
C GLU A 443 -11.11 -9.81 -12.30
N ILE A 444 -9.92 -9.38 -11.85
CA ILE A 444 -8.65 -9.41 -12.61
C ILE A 444 -7.60 -10.27 -11.90
N ASP A 445 -8.02 -11.11 -10.95
CA ASP A 445 -7.18 -12.05 -10.19
C ASP A 445 -5.91 -11.46 -9.54
N LEU A 446 -5.92 -10.17 -9.18
CA LEU A 446 -4.78 -9.52 -8.51
C LEU A 446 -4.88 -9.69 -6.99
N HIS A 447 -4.52 -10.88 -6.50
CA HIS A 447 -4.67 -11.29 -5.09
C HIS A 447 -4.07 -10.27 -4.09
N GLY A 448 -2.83 -9.82 -4.29
CA GLY A 448 -2.19 -8.84 -3.40
C GLY A 448 -2.89 -7.47 -3.37
N ALA A 449 -3.58 -7.09 -4.45
CA ALA A 449 -4.42 -5.90 -4.48
C ALA A 449 -5.75 -6.14 -3.73
N TYR A 450 -6.39 -7.28 -3.98
CA TYR A 450 -7.61 -7.68 -3.24
C TYR A 450 -7.34 -7.68 -1.73
N GLN A 451 -6.25 -8.32 -1.28
CA GLN A 451 -5.84 -8.39 0.11
C GLN A 451 -5.72 -7.02 0.77
N ARG A 452 -4.93 -6.12 0.19
CA ARG A 452 -4.66 -4.80 0.79
C ARG A 452 -5.90 -3.89 0.87
N TYR A 453 -6.83 -4.00 -0.09
CA TYR A 453 -8.08 -3.25 -0.02
C TYR A 453 -9.13 -3.95 0.88
N MET A 454 -9.13 -5.27 0.97
CA MET A 454 -10.00 -6.02 1.90
C MET A 454 -9.64 -5.73 3.36
N GLU A 455 -8.35 -5.57 3.68
CA GLU A 455 -7.85 -5.13 4.99
C GLU A 455 -8.41 -3.76 5.44
N LEU A 456 -8.85 -2.90 4.52
CA LEU A 456 -9.44 -1.60 4.88
C LEU A 456 -10.76 -1.74 5.63
N TYR A 457 -11.57 -2.78 5.40
CA TYR A 457 -12.84 -2.96 6.10
C TYR A 457 -12.66 -3.09 7.62
N ALA A 458 -11.74 -3.96 8.06
CA ALA A 458 -11.42 -4.12 9.48
C ALA A 458 -10.81 -2.85 10.08
N ARG A 459 -9.97 -2.14 9.31
CA ARG A 459 -9.36 -0.86 9.73
C ARG A 459 -10.39 0.26 9.88
N PHE A 460 -11.32 0.40 8.93
CA PHE A 460 -12.41 1.37 8.98
C PHE A 460 -13.31 1.10 10.18
N TYR A 461 -13.74 -0.15 10.39
CA TYR A 461 -14.56 -0.56 11.53
C TYR A 461 -13.89 -0.21 12.89
N PHE A 462 -12.56 -0.36 12.97
CA PHE A 462 -11.78 0.01 14.16
C PHE A 462 -11.72 1.53 14.38
N ALA A 463 -11.40 2.31 13.34
CA ALA A 463 -11.31 3.78 13.42
C ALA A 463 -12.65 4.43 13.82
N MET A 464 -13.77 3.85 13.38
CA MET A 464 -15.13 4.25 13.76
C MET A 464 -15.40 4.14 15.26
N ARG A 465 -14.74 3.22 15.97
CA ARG A 465 -14.96 2.95 17.41
C ARG A 465 -13.95 3.62 18.35
N GLN A 466 -12.76 4.00 17.86
CA GLN A 466 -11.84 4.85 18.63
C GLN A 466 -12.30 6.32 18.72
N SER A 467 -13.01 6.79 17.71
CA SER A 467 -13.44 8.18 17.56
C SER A 467 -14.64 8.50 18.46
N HIS A 468 -14.71 9.71 19.03
CA HIS A 468 -15.81 10.15 19.91
C HIS A 468 -17.05 10.56 19.10
N LEU A 469 -17.59 9.62 18.32
CA LEU A 469 -18.64 9.87 17.33
C LEU A 469 -20.05 9.62 17.88
N PRO A 470 -21.10 10.25 17.31
CA PRO A 470 -22.49 9.95 17.67
C PRO A 470 -22.88 8.50 17.33
N ASP A 471 -23.58 7.81 18.23
CA ASP A 471 -23.96 6.39 18.06
C ASP A 471 -24.72 6.11 16.75
N ASN A 472 -25.56 7.04 16.30
CA ASN A 472 -26.31 6.89 15.05
C ASN A 472 -25.41 6.96 13.80
N PHE A 473 -24.37 7.80 13.82
CA PHE A 473 -23.35 7.87 12.79
C PHE A 473 -22.52 6.58 12.77
N VAL A 474 -22.09 6.11 13.95
CA VAL A 474 -21.31 4.86 14.07
C VAL A 474 -22.10 3.65 13.58
N THR A 475 -23.37 3.58 13.96
CA THR A 475 -24.32 2.55 13.53
C THR A 475 -24.46 2.50 12.00
N GLU A 476 -24.72 3.65 11.38
CA GLU A 476 -24.98 3.78 9.93
C GLU A 476 -23.75 3.40 9.09
N ILE A 477 -22.56 3.89 9.46
CA ILE A 477 -21.32 3.61 8.72
C ILE A 477 -20.84 2.18 8.96
N ASN A 478 -20.91 1.65 10.19
CA ASN A 478 -20.57 0.25 10.45
C ASN A 478 -21.49 -0.69 9.66
N ASP A 479 -22.76 -0.34 9.50
CA ASP A 479 -23.70 -1.13 8.70
C ASP A 479 -23.29 -1.22 7.23
N ALA A 480 -22.87 -0.10 6.63
CA ALA A 480 -22.35 -0.07 5.26
C ALA A 480 -21.03 -0.85 5.12
N ILE A 481 -20.08 -0.67 6.06
CA ILE A 481 -18.80 -1.41 6.08
C ILE A 481 -19.03 -2.93 6.10
N ILE A 482 -20.02 -3.42 6.85
CA ILE A 482 -20.32 -4.86 6.96
C ILE A 482 -21.05 -5.40 5.71
N GLU A 483 -21.95 -4.62 5.09
CA GLU A 483 -22.62 -4.99 3.83
C GLU A 483 -21.65 -5.06 2.65
N ASP A 484 -20.76 -4.07 2.54
CA ASP A 484 -19.75 -4.01 1.48
C ASP A 484 -18.67 -5.09 1.70
N LEU A 485 -18.25 -5.36 2.95
CA LEU A 485 -17.40 -6.51 3.29
C LEU A 485 -18.04 -7.83 2.82
N GLY A 486 -19.33 -8.07 3.12
CA GLY A 486 -20.03 -9.28 2.70
C GLY A 486 -20.11 -9.41 1.18
N SER A 487 -20.22 -8.29 0.47
CA SER A 487 -20.26 -8.25 -0.99
C SER A 487 -18.87 -8.50 -1.62
N SER A 488 -17.81 -7.88 -1.08
CA SER A 488 -16.42 -8.14 -1.50
C SER A 488 -15.92 -9.54 -1.10
N ALA A 489 -16.42 -10.11 -0.01
CA ALA A 489 -16.18 -11.49 0.39
C ALA A 489 -16.78 -12.47 -0.64
N ARG A 490 -18.02 -12.24 -1.08
CA ARG A 490 -18.66 -13.04 -2.13
C ARG A 490 -17.93 -12.95 -3.47
N ALA A 491 -17.43 -11.77 -3.85
CA ALA A 491 -16.61 -11.61 -5.04
C ALA A 491 -15.29 -12.40 -4.95
N GLY A 492 -14.62 -12.37 -3.81
CA GLY A 492 -13.42 -13.18 -3.56
C GLY A 492 -13.69 -14.69 -3.58
N MET A 493 -14.77 -15.15 -2.91
CA MET A 493 -15.19 -16.55 -2.95
C MET A 493 -15.53 -17.02 -4.37
N GLN A 494 -16.14 -16.16 -5.19
CA GLN A 494 -16.41 -16.44 -6.59
C GLN A 494 -15.11 -16.57 -7.40
N ALA A 495 -14.14 -15.68 -7.19
CA ALA A 495 -12.82 -15.79 -7.82
C ALA A 495 -12.08 -17.08 -7.41
N ASP A 496 -12.22 -17.55 -6.16
CA ASP A 496 -11.69 -18.86 -5.78
C ASP A 496 -12.38 -20.02 -6.54
N PHE A 497 -13.70 -19.97 -6.74
CA PHE A 497 -14.44 -20.99 -7.50
C PHE A 497 -14.11 -21.03 -9.00
N GLU A 498 -13.65 -19.90 -9.56
CA GLU A 498 -13.31 -19.77 -10.97
C GLU A 498 -11.84 -20.09 -11.26
N ASN A 499 -10.93 -19.82 -10.32
CA ASN A 499 -9.48 -19.95 -10.52
C ASN A 499 -8.83 -21.21 -9.93
N PHE A 500 -9.45 -21.88 -8.95
CA PHE A 500 -8.91 -23.11 -8.37
C PHE A 500 -9.72 -24.35 -8.78
N ASP A 501 -9.03 -25.38 -9.26
CA ASP A 501 -9.62 -26.72 -9.49
C ASP A 501 -9.91 -27.43 -8.15
N GLU A 502 -9.04 -27.28 -7.17
CA GLU A 502 -9.23 -27.77 -5.79
C GLU A 502 -8.48 -26.89 -4.78
N LEU A 503 -8.99 -26.77 -3.55
CA LEU A 503 -8.23 -26.23 -2.42
C LEU A 503 -7.60 -27.39 -1.63
N ASP A 504 -6.42 -27.82 -2.08
CA ASP A 504 -5.74 -29.06 -1.69
C ASP A 504 -5.70 -29.29 -0.16
N GLY A 505 -6.41 -30.34 0.29
CA GLY A 505 -6.23 -30.94 1.61
C GLY A 505 -6.47 -30.04 2.82
N GLY A 506 -7.35 -29.03 2.68
CA GLY A 506 -7.62 -28.02 3.71
C GLY A 506 -6.53 -26.94 3.76
N PHE A 507 -6.93 -25.69 3.97
CA PHE A 507 -6.05 -24.53 3.86
C PHE A 507 -4.75 -24.67 4.68
N ARG A 508 -3.67 -25.05 4.00
CA ARG A 508 -2.33 -25.09 4.59
C ARG A 508 -1.85 -23.66 4.79
N ILE A 509 -0.94 -23.49 5.74
CA ILE A 509 -0.50 -22.18 6.26
C ILE A 509 0.21 -21.30 5.20
N GLU A 510 0.47 -21.84 4.01
CA GLU A 510 1.40 -21.31 3.01
C GLU A 510 0.72 -20.70 1.76
N ILE A 511 -0.61 -20.84 1.59
CA ILE A 511 -1.36 -20.23 0.47
C ILE A 511 -2.59 -19.50 1.02
N GLU A 512 -2.65 -18.18 0.82
CA GLU A 512 -3.84 -17.37 1.14
C GLU A 512 -4.76 -17.32 -0.09
N SER A 513 -5.98 -17.87 0.02
CA SER A 513 -7.01 -17.71 -1.03
C SER A 513 -7.80 -16.41 -0.83
N TYR A 514 -8.60 -16.01 -1.82
CA TYR A 514 -9.45 -14.83 -1.70
C TYR A 514 -10.48 -14.98 -0.56
N SER A 515 -11.08 -16.17 -0.43
CA SER A 515 -11.97 -16.53 0.68
C SER A 515 -11.26 -16.46 2.03
N GLU A 516 -10.00 -16.91 2.13
CA GLU A 516 -9.25 -16.82 3.38
C GLU A 516 -9.07 -15.38 3.84
N VAL A 517 -8.62 -14.50 2.93
CA VAL A 517 -8.43 -13.08 3.21
C VAL A 517 -9.74 -12.47 3.71
N ALA A 518 -10.86 -12.76 3.04
CA ALA A 518 -12.19 -12.28 3.44
C ALA A 518 -12.60 -12.76 4.84
N LEU A 519 -12.50 -14.07 5.11
CA LEU A 519 -12.80 -14.67 6.42
C LEU A 519 -11.88 -14.13 7.53
N ARG A 520 -10.62 -13.80 7.21
CA ARG A 520 -9.66 -13.19 8.14
C ARG A 520 -10.08 -11.79 8.58
N GLN A 521 -10.56 -10.94 7.66
CA GLN A 521 -11.11 -9.63 8.04
C GLN A 521 -12.44 -9.79 8.80
N ALA A 522 -13.27 -10.74 8.36
CA ALA A 522 -14.33 -11.42 9.09
C ALA A 522 -14.09 -11.53 10.60
N HIS A 523 -13.12 -12.40 10.90
CA HIS A 523 -12.73 -12.77 12.24
C HIS A 523 -12.20 -11.60 13.09
N ARG A 524 -11.43 -10.69 12.49
CA ARG A 524 -10.98 -9.45 13.15
C ARG A 524 -12.18 -8.61 13.59
N MET A 525 -13.16 -8.42 12.70
CA MET A 525 -14.35 -7.62 13.00
C MET A 525 -15.26 -8.27 14.07
N PHE A 526 -15.38 -9.60 14.10
CA PHE A 526 -16.08 -10.30 15.20
C PHE A 526 -15.47 -10.01 16.57
N LYS A 527 -14.13 -10.10 16.69
CA LYS A 527 -13.41 -9.78 17.93
C LYS A 527 -13.72 -8.35 18.38
N TYR A 528 -13.53 -7.37 17.50
CA TYR A 528 -13.78 -5.97 17.85
C TYR A 528 -15.24 -5.67 18.16
N ALA A 529 -16.20 -6.26 17.45
CA ALA A 529 -17.63 -6.10 17.74
C ALA A 529 -17.96 -6.60 19.15
N PHE A 530 -17.44 -7.77 19.54
CA PHE A 530 -17.69 -8.33 20.87
C PHE A 530 -16.96 -7.57 21.99
N GLU A 531 -15.67 -7.25 21.84
CA GLU A 531 -14.89 -6.50 22.84
C GLU A 531 -15.53 -5.14 23.16
N ASN A 532 -16.19 -4.50 22.17
CA ASN A 532 -16.94 -3.25 22.30
C ASN A 532 -18.43 -3.42 22.67
N GLN A 533 -18.88 -4.64 23.00
CA GLN A 533 -20.27 -4.96 23.34
C GLN A 533 -21.31 -4.68 22.23
N ASP A 534 -20.86 -4.52 20.97
CA ASP A 534 -21.71 -4.33 19.80
C ASP A 534 -22.20 -5.67 19.24
N GLY A 535 -23.06 -6.34 20.03
CA GLY A 535 -23.69 -7.60 19.61
C GLY A 535 -24.48 -7.47 18.31
N ARG A 536 -24.94 -6.26 17.95
CA ARG A 536 -25.66 -6.00 16.69
C ARG A 536 -24.71 -6.12 15.49
N ALA A 537 -23.54 -5.48 15.53
CA ALA A 537 -22.54 -5.65 14.48
C ALA A 537 -22.04 -7.10 14.41
N PHE A 538 -21.84 -7.76 15.55
CA PHE A 538 -21.48 -9.19 15.58
C PHE A 538 -22.50 -10.06 14.83
N ILE A 539 -23.80 -9.88 15.13
CA ILE A 539 -24.90 -10.58 14.45
C ILE A 539 -24.93 -10.26 12.95
N LYS A 540 -24.64 -9.02 12.55
CA LYS A 540 -24.61 -8.63 11.14
C LYS A 540 -23.43 -9.23 10.38
N ILE A 541 -22.23 -9.28 10.97
CA ILE A 541 -21.06 -9.94 10.35
C ILE A 541 -21.32 -11.44 10.18
N TRP A 542 -22.06 -12.07 11.12
CA TRP A 542 -22.50 -13.46 11.03
C TRP A 542 -23.41 -13.73 9.82
N THR A 543 -24.20 -12.75 9.39
CA THR A 543 -25.15 -12.90 8.27
C THR A 543 -24.62 -12.45 6.92
N GLU A 544 -23.86 -11.35 6.85
CA GLU A 544 -23.43 -10.75 5.56
C GLU A 544 -22.26 -11.51 4.91
N VAL A 545 -21.39 -12.14 5.69
CA VAL A 545 -20.26 -12.93 5.17
C VAL A 545 -20.76 -14.32 4.78
N ASP A 546 -21.52 -14.39 3.69
CA ASP A 546 -22.12 -15.62 3.19
C ASP A 546 -21.49 -16.18 1.92
N ILE A 547 -21.58 -17.50 1.78
CA ILE A 547 -20.97 -18.24 0.68
C ILE A 547 -21.92 -18.16 -0.52
N PRO A 548 -21.44 -17.76 -1.72
CA PRO A 548 -22.27 -17.72 -2.92
C PRO A 548 -22.99 -19.05 -3.17
N GLN A 549 -24.28 -19.00 -3.53
CA GLN A 549 -25.04 -20.22 -3.84
C GLN A 549 -24.63 -20.81 -5.19
N ALA A 550 -23.66 -21.72 -5.12
CA ALA A 550 -23.27 -22.73 -6.11
C ALA A 550 -22.67 -22.23 -7.45
N GLY A 551 -21.34 -22.35 -7.54
CA GLY A 551 -20.56 -22.32 -8.78
C GLY A 551 -19.82 -23.64 -9.04
N LYS A 552 -20.52 -24.78 -9.16
CA LYS A 552 -20.06 -26.12 -9.65
C LYS A 552 -18.83 -26.80 -9.02
N ASN A 553 -17.94 -26.11 -8.30
CA ASN A 553 -16.73 -26.71 -7.76
C ASN A 553 -16.86 -27.03 -6.26
N ASP A 554 -17.41 -28.21 -5.95
CA ASP A 554 -17.58 -28.69 -4.58
C ASP A 554 -16.21 -28.88 -3.87
N ALA A 555 -15.12 -29.12 -4.61
CA ALA A 555 -13.76 -29.26 -4.06
C ALA A 555 -13.16 -27.92 -3.56
N VAL A 556 -13.77 -26.78 -3.90
CA VAL A 556 -13.46 -25.46 -3.34
C VAL A 556 -14.57 -25.01 -2.38
N GLY A 557 -15.85 -25.28 -2.72
CA GLY A 557 -17.03 -24.95 -1.92
C GLY A 557 -17.04 -25.59 -0.54
N GLU A 558 -16.70 -26.88 -0.43
CA GLU A 558 -16.67 -27.55 0.88
C GLU A 558 -15.57 -27.01 1.82
N PRO A 559 -14.30 -26.86 1.41
CA PRO A 559 -13.27 -26.22 2.23
C PRO A 559 -13.65 -24.83 2.73
N VAL A 560 -14.19 -23.96 1.87
CA VAL A 560 -14.64 -22.60 2.26
C VAL A 560 -15.79 -22.68 3.27
N ARG A 561 -16.73 -23.61 3.09
CA ARG A 561 -17.83 -23.87 4.04
C ARG A 561 -17.32 -24.34 5.40
N TYR A 562 -16.37 -25.27 5.44
CA TYR A 562 -15.80 -25.76 6.69
C TYR A 562 -14.99 -24.68 7.41
N GLU A 563 -14.19 -23.87 6.71
CA GLU A 563 -13.48 -22.76 7.36
C GLU A 563 -14.41 -21.64 7.85
N LYS A 564 -15.49 -21.31 7.13
CA LYS A 564 -16.53 -20.40 7.64
C LYS A 564 -17.16 -20.97 8.92
N GLN A 565 -17.56 -22.24 8.93
CA GLN A 565 -18.13 -22.89 10.11
C GLN A 565 -17.14 -22.89 11.29
N ASP A 566 -15.88 -23.24 11.05
CA ASP A 566 -14.82 -23.25 12.06
C ASP A 566 -14.59 -21.84 12.63
N MET A 567 -14.54 -20.80 11.78
CA MET A 567 -14.42 -19.40 12.18
C MET A 567 -15.58 -18.97 13.09
N LEU A 568 -16.84 -19.25 12.68
CA LEU A 568 -18.04 -18.88 13.44
C LEU A 568 -18.11 -19.63 14.78
N PHE A 569 -17.74 -20.92 14.81
CA PHE A 569 -17.71 -21.70 16.04
C PHE A 569 -16.65 -21.21 17.02
N ASN A 570 -15.46 -20.85 16.52
CA ASN A 570 -14.42 -20.23 17.35
C ASN A 570 -14.89 -18.88 17.90
N ALA A 571 -15.42 -17.99 17.04
CA ALA A 571 -15.94 -16.69 17.47
C ALA A 571 -17.01 -16.84 18.56
N ALA A 572 -17.96 -17.76 18.39
CA ALA A 572 -18.99 -18.06 19.39
C ALA A 572 -18.39 -18.58 20.71
N ALA A 573 -17.45 -19.54 20.64
CA ALA A 573 -16.76 -20.08 21.82
C ALA A 573 -16.01 -19.01 22.62
N MET A 574 -15.38 -18.05 21.92
CA MET A 574 -14.70 -16.91 22.57
C MET A 574 -15.70 -15.98 23.26
N THR A 575 -16.87 -15.71 22.66
CA THR A 575 -17.89 -14.88 23.32
C THR A 575 -18.43 -15.51 24.60
N TYR A 576 -18.58 -16.83 24.63
CA TYR A 576 -18.96 -17.60 25.82
C TYR A 576 -17.87 -17.54 26.90
N ASP A 577 -16.62 -17.76 26.54
CA ASP A 577 -15.48 -17.83 27.47
C ASP A 577 -15.19 -16.51 28.17
N ILE A 578 -15.41 -15.38 27.48
CA ILE A 578 -15.26 -14.07 28.09
C ILE A 578 -16.46 -13.74 28.97
N ALA A 579 -17.68 -14.01 28.50
CA ALA A 579 -18.88 -13.64 29.24
C ALA A 579 -19.12 -14.50 30.51
N LYS A 580 -18.60 -15.74 30.58
CA LYS A 580 -18.73 -16.58 31.78
C LYS A 580 -17.96 -15.99 32.97
N ASP A 581 -16.82 -15.34 32.70
CA ASP A 581 -15.93 -14.77 33.72
C ASP A 581 -16.13 -13.25 33.89
N GLU A 582 -16.66 -12.54 32.88
CA GLU A 582 -16.90 -11.10 32.91
C GLU A 582 -18.39 -10.71 32.75
N GLU A 583 -19.04 -10.35 33.86
CA GLU A 583 -20.46 -9.94 33.93
C GLU A 583 -20.85 -8.89 32.88
N ARG A 584 -19.97 -7.93 32.58
CA ARG A 584 -20.21 -6.85 31.61
C ARG A 584 -20.45 -7.33 30.17
N TYR A 585 -20.09 -8.56 29.81
CA TYR A 585 -20.30 -9.12 28.47
C TYR A 585 -21.52 -10.04 28.38
N GLN A 586 -22.17 -10.36 29.50
CA GLN A 586 -23.26 -11.33 29.53
C GLN A 586 -24.47 -10.93 28.67
N ASP A 587 -24.95 -9.68 28.76
CA ASP A 587 -26.07 -9.21 27.93
C ASP A 587 -25.76 -9.25 26.42
N THR A 588 -24.50 -9.02 26.04
CA THR A 588 -24.05 -9.12 24.65
C THR A 588 -24.01 -10.57 24.20
N PHE A 589 -23.47 -11.47 25.03
CA PHE A 589 -23.52 -12.92 24.79
C PHE A 589 -24.96 -13.42 24.69
N LYS A 590 -25.87 -13.04 25.58
CA LYS A 590 -27.31 -13.43 25.55
C LYS A 590 -27.98 -13.04 24.22
N LYS A 591 -27.66 -11.87 23.66
CA LYS A 591 -28.13 -11.43 22.33
C LYS A 591 -27.55 -12.28 21.19
N ILE A 592 -26.24 -12.49 21.19
CA ILE A 592 -25.54 -13.31 20.17
C ILE A 592 -26.03 -14.77 20.23
N TYR A 593 -26.20 -15.32 21.43
CA TYR A 593 -26.67 -16.67 21.66
C TYR A 593 -28.05 -16.91 21.04
N SER A 594 -29.03 -16.07 21.41
CA SER A 594 -30.42 -16.17 20.94
C SER A 594 -30.61 -15.88 19.44
N GLN A 595 -29.75 -15.06 18.84
CA GLN A 595 -29.90 -14.68 17.43
C GLN A 595 -29.05 -15.48 16.44
N CYS A 596 -27.87 -15.95 16.86
CA CYS A 596 -26.90 -16.68 16.04
C CYS A 596 -26.68 -18.11 16.54
N ILE A 597 -26.13 -18.29 17.75
CA ILE A 597 -25.57 -19.58 18.22
C ILE A 597 -26.62 -20.68 18.23
N VAL A 598 -27.78 -20.45 18.85
CA VAL A 598 -28.88 -21.43 18.92
C VAL A 598 -29.34 -21.87 17.53
N LYS A 599 -29.46 -20.92 16.59
CA LYS A 599 -29.96 -21.21 15.24
C LYS A 599 -28.94 -21.95 14.40
N ALA A 600 -27.65 -21.72 14.64
CA ALA A 600 -26.55 -22.35 13.92
C ALA A 600 -26.21 -23.75 14.43
N TYR A 601 -26.47 -24.04 15.72
CA TYR A 601 -26.07 -25.28 16.40
C TYR A 601 -27.26 -25.99 17.08
N GLY A 602 -28.45 -25.84 16.51
CA GLY A 602 -29.67 -26.51 16.96
C GLY A 602 -29.74 -28.00 16.62
N ASP A 603 -28.86 -28.48 15.72
CA ASP A 603 -28.65 -29.90 15.44
C ASP A 603 -27.37 -30.38 16.15
N LEU A 604 -27.52 -31.43 16.95
CA LEU A 604 -26.42 -32.05 17.71
C LEU A 604 -25.42 -32.78 16.78
N ALA A 605 -25.86 -33.30 15.63
CA ALA A 605 -25.01 -33.99 14.67
C ALA A 605 -24.06 -33.00 13.96
N ASP A 606 -24.59 -31.86 13.48
CA ASP A 606 -23.78 -30.79 12.89
C ASP A 606 -22.78 -30.22 13.91
N LEU A 607 -23.24 -29.97 15.14
CA LEU A 607 -22.40 -29.48 16.24
C LEU A 607 -21.27 -30.47 16.59
N PHE A 608 -21.55 -31.78 16.59
CA PHE A 608 -20.56 -32.84 16.75
C PHE A 608 -19.52 -32.81 15.63
N GLU A 609 -19.95 -32.77 14.36
CA GLU A 609 -19.04 -32.74 13.21
C GLU A 609 -18.09 -31.54 13.25
N ILE A 610 -18.62 -30.34 13.53
CA ILE A 610 -17.82 -29.11 13.62
C ILE A 610 -16.76 -29.23 14.73
N TYR A 611 -17.15 -29.64 15.94
CA TYR A 611 -16.22 -29.75 17.07
C TYR A 611 -15.14 -30.82 16.84
N PHE A 612 -15.50 -32.02 16.37
CA PHE A 612 -14.54 -33.09 16.14
C PHE A 612 -13.65 -32.83 14.91
N ARG A 613 -14.14 -32.17 13.86
CA ARG A 613 -13.33 -31.67 12.74
C ARG A 613 -12.26 -30.68 13.20
N ILE A 614 -12.67 -29.68 14.00
CA ILE A 614 -11.75 -28.70 14.59
C ILE A 614 -10.70 -29.38 15.47
N LYS A 615 -11.11 -30.33 16.29
CA LYS A 615 -10.24 -31.08 17.19
C LYS A 615 -9.24 -31.97 16.46
N ALA A 616 -9.64 -32.59 15.34
CA ALA A 616 -8.78 -33.40 14.49
C ALA A 616 -7.60 -32.60 13.89
N LYS A 617 -7.71 -31.27 13.78
CA LYS A 617 -6.60 -30.36 13.40
C LYS A 617 -5.46 -30.28 14.45
N GLY A 618 -5.55 -31.05 15.55
CA GLY A 618 -4.35 -31.57 16.22
C GLY A 618 -3.62 -30.62 17.17
N GLY A 619 -4.31 -29.69 17.83
CA GLY A 619 -3.70 -28.81 18.83
C GLY A 619 -2.90 -27.64 18.26
N MET A 620 -2.73 -27.57 16.94
CA MET A 620 -2.89 -26.28 16.29
C MET A 620 -4.31 -25.82 16.62
N ARG A 621 -4.45 -24.83 17.53
CA ARG A 621 -5.66 -24.00 17.59
C ARG A 621 -6.00 -23.66 16.14
N THR A 622 -7.29 -23.74 15.76
CA THR A 622 -7.72 -23.42 14.38
C THR A 622 -7.08 -22.11 13.94
N ARG A 623 -6.96 -21.89 12.62
CA ARG A 623 -6.42 -20.62 12.09
C ARG A 623 -7.07 -19.37 12.74
N TRP A 624 -8.32 -19.52 13.16
CA TRP A 624 -9.15 -18.54 13.88
C TRP A 624 -8.90 -18.49 15.40
N GLY A 625 -8.59 -19.63 16.04
CA GLY A 625 -8.53 -19.80 17.49
C GLY A 625 -7.43 -19.04 18.26
N LYS A 626 -6.64 -18.17 17.60
CA LYS A 626 -5.60 -17.34 18.23
C LYS A 626 -5.86 -15.85 18.09
N TRP A 627 -6.59 -15.27 19.05
CA TRP A 627 -6.75 -13.81 19.23
C TRP A 627 -5.43 -13.09 19.55
N ASP A 628 -4.41 -13.84 19.96
CA ASP A 628 -3.06 -13.42 20.33
C ASP A 628 -2.13 -13.13 19.14
N ARG A 629 -2.40 -13.67 17.94
CA ARG A 629 -1.50 -13.57 16.78
C ARG A 629 -2.02 -12.76 15.59
N GLN A 630 -3.26 -12.26 15.64
CA GLN A 630 -3.85 -11.52 14.53
C GLN A 630 -3.45 -10.03 14.59
N GLU A 631 -2.25 -9.72 14.09
CA GLU A 631 -1.80 -8.38 13.67
C GLU A 631 -2.09 -7.20 14.62
N HIS A 632 -2.09 -7.46 15.92
CA HIS A 632 -2.10 -6.40 16.94
C HIS A 632 -1.01 -5.35 16.68
N ASP A 633 0.13 -5.75 16.09
CA ASP A 633 1.28 -4.90 15.83
C ASP A 633 1.16 -3.95 14.61
N ILE A 634 0.30 -4.27 13.63
CA ILE A 634 0.11 -3.38 12.45
C ILE A 634 -0.85 -2.24 12.79
N ILE A 635 -1.92 -2.54 13.54
CA ILE A 635 -2.92 -1.53 13.98
C ILE A 635 -2.37 -0.66 15.13
N GLN A 636 -1.38 -1.15 15.89
CA GLN A 636 -0.74 -0.45 17.01
C GLN A 636 -0.07 0.90 16.67
N GLN A 637 0.15 1.23 15.40
CA GLN A 637 0.60 2.57 15.01
C GLN A 637 -0.44 3.67 15.30
N VAL A 638 -1.73 3.29 15.48
CA VAL A 638 -2.85 4.20 15.76
C VAL A 638 -3.22 4.24 17.25
N ARG A 639 -2.44 5.03 18.00
CA ARG A 639 -2.78 5.70 19.29
C ARG A 639 -3.83 5.03 20.21
N GLY A 640 -3.42 4.13 21.12
CA GLY A 640 -4.31 3.72 22.21
C GLY A 640 -3.70 2.73 23.20
N ARG A 641 -4.25 2.63 24.42
CA ARG A 641 -3.84 1.58 25.37
C ARG A 641 -4.46 0.24 24.98
N SER A 642 -3.70 -0.83 25.23
CA SER A 642 -4.13 -2.22 25.09
C SER A 642 -5.41 -2.53 25.90
N TYR A 643 -6.52 -2.67 25.18
CA TYR A 643 -7.61 -3.55 25.57
C TYR A 643 -7.63 -4.68 24.55
N SER A 644 -6.99 -5.80 24.90
CA SER A 644 -7.21 -7.09 24.28
C SER A 644 -7.65 -8.00 25.40
N ILE A 645 -8.78 -8.66 25.24
CA ILE A 645 -9.10 -9.78 26.13
C ILE A 645 -8.35 -11.00 25.59
N GLU A 646 -7.68 -11.74 26.47
CA GLU A 646 -6.97 -12.98 26.13
C GLU A 646 -7.79 -14.15 26.68
N PRO A 647 -8.70 -14.75 25.89
CA PRO A 647 -9.52 -15.86 26.36
C PRO A 647 -8.68 -17.16 26.42
N GLU A 648 -8.71 -17.85 27.56
CA GLU A 648 -8.16 -19.20 27.74
C GLU A 648 -9.23 -20.27 27.45
N PHE A 649 -9.92 -20.10 26.32
CA PHE A 649 -11.14 -20.85 26.03
C PHE A 649 -10.90 -22.33 25.71
N SER A 650 -11.72 -23.16 26.35
CA SER A 650 -11.87 -24.57 26.01
C SER A 650 -13.00 -24.72 24.99
N LEU A 651 -12.66 -25.04 23.74
CA LEU A 651 -13.64 -25.42 22.72
C LEU A 651 -14.53 -26.60 23.17
N ALA A 652 -14.00 -27.48 24.03
CA ALA A 652 -14.78 -28.56 24.62
C ALA A 652 -15.83 -28.06 25.63
N GLU A 653 -15.51 -27.01 26.42
CA GLU A 653 -16.46 -26.40 27.36
C GLU A 653 -17.62 -25.74 26.60
N PHE A 654 -17.33 -24.99 25.53
CA PHE A 654 -18.36 -24.40 24.67
C PHE A 654 -19.19 -25.45 23.91
N TYR A 655 -18.55 -26.51 23.40
CA TYR A 655 -19.23 -27.65 22.76
C TYR A 655 -20.23 -28.31 23.71
N CYS A 656 -19.79 -28.70 24.91
CA CYS A 656 -20.66 -29.35 25.90
C CYS A 656 -21.76 -28.39 26.37
N PHE A 657 -21.45 -27.12 26.63
CA PHE A 657 -22.44 -26.12 27.00
C PHE A 657 -23.52 -25.98 25.93
N THR A 658 -23.12 -25.80 24.67
CA THR A 658 -24.07 -25.59 23.58
C THR A 658 -24.91 -26.84 23.36
N GLY A 659 -24.32 -28.04 23.34
CA GLY A 659 -25.05 -29.30 23.16
C GLY A 659 -26.05 -29.63 24.27
N ILE A 660 -25.78 -29.24 25.52
CA ILE A 660 -26.76 -29.36 26.63
C ILE A 660 -27.89 -28.35 26.44
N MET A 661 -27.56 -27.09 26.15
CA MET A 661 -28.55 -26.01 26.03
C MET A 661 -29.44 -26.16 24.79
N THR A 662 -28.90 -26.61 23.65
CA THR A 662 -29.66 -26.90 22.42
C THR A 662 -30.25 -28.31 22.41
N GLY A 663 -30.11 -29.07 23.51
CA GLY A 663 -30.51 -30.47 23.65
C GLY A 663 -31.84 -30.80 22.97
N HIS A 664 -31.78 -31.81 22.10
CA HIS A 664 -32.74 -32.02 21.03
C HIS A 664 -34.15 -32.32 21.55
N HIS A 665 -35.07 -31.36 21.37
CA HIS A 665 -36.50 -31.65 21.41
C HIS A 665 -37.02 -31.83 19.98
N SER A 666 -37.23 -33.09 19.60
CA SER A 666 -38.26 -33.44 18.64
C SER A 666 -39.14 -34.54 19.24
N ASP A 667 -40.45 -34.30 19.33
CA ASP A 667 -41.45 -35.29 19.76
C ASP A 667 -41.61 -36.46 18.73
N ILE A 668 -40.69 -36.61 17.77
CA ILE A 668 -40.79 -37.51 16.63
C ILE A 668 -39.39 -37.98 16.15
N CYS A 669 -38.70 -38.81 16.95
CA CYS A 669 -37.89 -39.98 16.52
C CYS A 669 -37.03 -40.55 17.67
N GLU A 670 -37.10 -41.87 17.90
CA GLU A 670 -36.38 -42.59 18.98
C GLU A 670 -34.92 -42.97 18.61
N GLU A 671 -34.30 -42.36 17.59
CA GLU A 671 -32.94 -42.70 17.16
C GLU A 671 -31.91 -41.67 17.63
N ASN A 672 -30.81 -42.14 18.22
CA ASN A 672 -29.67 -41.31 18.64
C ASN A 672 -29.13 -40.51 17.42
N PRO A 673 -29.06 -39.17 17.47
CA PRO A 673 -28.63 -38.34 16.34
C PRO A 673 -27.15 -38.50 15.97
N LEU A 674 -26.35 -39.13 16.85
CA LEU A 674 -24.92 -39.41 16.67
C LEU A 674 -24.65 -40.87 16.27
N LYS A 675 -25.69 -41.67 16.02
CA LYS A 675 -25.59 -43.06 15.57
C LYS A 675 -24.74 -43.20 14.31
N GLY A 676 -23.70 -44.05 14.39
CA GLY A 676 -22.74 -44.25 13.30
C GLY A 676 -21.62 -43.20 13.18
N LYS A 677 -21.48 -42.28 14.15
CA LYS A 677 -20.24 -41.51 14.35
C LYS A 677 -19.20 -42.36 15.10
N SER A 678 -18.03 -41.80 15.42
CA SER A 678 -17.02 -42.45 16.27
C SER A 678 -16.30 -41.43 17.16
N ILE A 679 -15.94 -41.86 18.38
CA ILE A 679 -15.13 -41.10 19.35
C ILE A 679 -14.13 -42.03 20.04
N SER A 680 -13.04 -41.49 20.61
CA SER A 680 -12.15 -42.29 21.46
C SER A 680 -12.61 -42.30 22.93
N GLU A 681 -12.19 -43.31 23.70
CA GLU A 681 -12.38 -43.33 25.16
C GLU A 681 -11.88 -42.06 25.85
N ASP A 682 -10.73 -41.51 25.42
CA ASP A 682 -10.17 -40.29 26.00
C ASP A 682 -11.01 -39.05 25.66
N ASP A 683 -11.74 -39.07 24.55
CA ASP A 683 -12.68 -38.00 24.20
C ASP A 683 -13.92 -38.05 25.08
N LEU A 684 -14.48 -39.25 25.29
CA LEU A 684 -15.61 -39.48 26.18
C LEU A 684 -15.26 -39.08 27.63
N ARG A 685 -14.08 -39.46 28.13
CA ARG A 685 -13.57 -39.07 29.46
C ARG A 685 -13.46 -37.54 29.59
N ARG A 686 -12.97 -36.84 28.56
CA ARG A 686 -12.88 -35.37 28.55
C ARG A 686 -14.25 -34.70 28.49
N ILE A 687 -15.19 -35.23 27.70
CA ILE A 687 -16.57 -34.75 27.65
C ILE A 687 -17.22 -34.91 29.03
N GLN A 688 -17.16 -36.09 29.65
CA GLN A 688 -17.68 -36.35 30.99
C GLN A 688 -17.08 -35.39 32.04
N ALA A 689 -15.76 -35.19 32.05
CA ALA A 689 -15.10 -34.24 32.95
C ALA A 689 -15.58 -32.79 32.74
N THR A 690 -15.81 -32.40 31.48
CA THR A 690 -16.28 -31.06 31.10
C THR A 690 -17.73 -30.84 31.50
N VAL A 691 -18.61 -31.82 31.24
CA VAL A 691 -20.03 -31.80 31.64
C VAL A 691 -20.16 -31.75 33.16
N ASN A 692 -19.37 -32.52 33.91
CA ASN A 692 -19.34 -32.43 35.37
C ASN A 692 -18.90 -31.04 35.88
N SER A 693 -17.93 -30.41 35.21
CA SER A 693 -17.54 -29.02 35.49
C SER A 693 -18.71 -28.06 35.24
N LEU A 694 -19.42 -28.20 34.10
CA LEU A 694 -20.59 -27.39 33.77
C LEU A 694 -21.75 -27.58 34.76
N LYS A 695 -22.10 -28.81 35.16
CA LYS A 695 -23.10 -29.09 36.22
C LYS A 695 -22.74 -28.40 37.54
N SER A 696 -21.45 -28.27 37.86
CA SER A 696 -20.99 -27.60 39.08
C SER A 696 -20.96 -26.06 39.00
N ARG A 697 -20.73 -25.49 37.80
CA ARG A 697 -20.59 -24.05 37.57
C ARG A 697 -21.91 -23.37 37.19
N LYS A 698 -22.83 -24.11 36.56
CA LYS A 698 -24.12 -23.65 36.01
C LYS A 698 -24.04 -22.30 35.26
N PRO A 699 -23.09 -22.09 34.33
CA PRO A 699 -22.95 -20.82 33.62
C PRO A 699 -24.15 -20.61 32.69
N PHE A 700 -24.76 -19.41 32.74
CA PHE A 700 -25.86 -18.99 31.86
C PHE A 700 -27.13 -19.87 31.85
N VAL A 701 -27.42 -20.60 32.94
CA VAL A 701 -28.69 -21.36 33.08
C VAL A 701 -29.92 -20.43 33.02
N ASP A 702 -29.75 -19.12 33.24
CA ASP A 702 -30.79 -18.09 33.11
C ASP A 702 -31.02 -17.58 31.67
N LEU A 703 -30.48 -18.25 30.64
CA LEU A 703 -30.71 -17.89 29.24
C LEU A 703 -32.20 -18.04 28.85
N PRO A 704 -32.79 -17.15 28.02
CA PRO A 704 -34.23 -17.14 27.73
C PRO A 704 -34.82 -18.34 26.97
N GLN A 705 -34.09 -19.44 26.82
CA GLN A 705 -34.59 -20.70 26.28
C GLN A 705 -34.59 -21.76 27.39
N TYR A 706 -35.66 -21.69 28.19
CA TYR A 706 -36.30 -22.80 28.91
C TYR A 706 -35.41 -24.00 29.27
N LEU A 707 -34.51 -23.78 30.22
CA LEU A 707 -34.01 -24.84 31.09
C LEU A 707 -34.08 -24.32 32.52
N ASP A 708 -34.78 -25.02 33.39
CA ASP A 708 -34.56 -24.87 34.82
C ASP A 708 -33.33 -25.69 35.26
N GLU A 709 -32.98 -25.62 36.54
CA GLU A 709 -31.80 -26.33 37.04
C GLU A 709 -31.92 -27.86 36.92
N ASP A 710 -33.12 -28.41 37.01
CA ASP A 710 -33.36 -29.86 36.94
C ASP A 710 -33.31 -30.32 35.47
N ASP A 711 -33.93 -29.58 34.55
CA ASP A 711 -33.87 -29.84 33.10
C ASP A 711 -32.44 -29.76 32.55
N PHE A 712 -31.63 -28.78 33.00
CA PHE A 712 -30.21 -28.70 32.62
C PHE A 712 -29.43 -29.93 33.11
N GLU A 713 -29.70 -30.39 34.33
CA GLU A 713 -29.02 -31.56 34.88
C GLU A 713 -29.42 -32.88 34.20
N ASN A 714 -30.68 -33.01 33.78
CA ASN A 714 -31.18 -34.13 32.97
C ASN A 714 -30.54 -34.15 31.58
N ARG A 715 -30.59 -33.03 30.83
CA ARG A 715 -29.97 -32.93 29.50
C ARG A 715 -28.47 -33.13 29.51
N ALA A 716 -27.80 -32.75 30.60
CA ALA A 716 -26.37 -33.04 30.80
C ALA A 716 -26.08 -34.55 30.90
N GLU A 717 -27.03 -35.34 31.42
CA GLU A 717 -26.90 -36.80 31.50
C GLU A 717 -27.24 -37.46 30.15
N GLU A 718 -28.31 -37.04 29.48
CA GLU A 718 -28.67 -37.46 28.11
C GLU A 718 -27.52 -37.18 27.12
N PHE A 719 -26.94 -35.98 27.17
CA PHE A 719 -25.80 -35.60 26.31
C PHE A 719 -24.58 -36.52 26.52
N VAL A 720 -24.34 -36.97 27.75
CA VAL A 720 -23.26 -37.94 28.05
C VAL A 720 -23.64 -39.35 27.61
N GLU A 721 -24.92 -39.73 27.69
CA GLU A 721 -25.43 -41.02 27.22
C GLU A 721 -25.30 -41.14 25.69
N TYR A 722 -25.74 -40.14 24.92
CA TYR A 722 -25.56 -40.14 23.46
C TYR A 722 -24.11 -40.34 23.02
N HIS A 723 -23.14 -39.86 23.81
CA HIS A 723 -21.71 -40.06 23.55
C HIS A 723 -21.18 -41.44 23.99
N LYS A 724 -21.80 -42.09 24.99
CA LYS A 724 -21.47 -43.48 25.34
C LYS A 724 -21.93 -44.44 24.25
N ASP A 725 -23.16 -44.27 23.76
CA ASP A 725 -23.72 -45.10 22.69
C ASP A 725 -22.79 -45.16 21.46
N ILE A 726 -22.19 -44.02 21.06
CA ILE A 726 -21.21 -43.97 19.95
C ILE A 726 -20.03 -44.92 20.19
N LEU A 727 -19.56 -45.04 21.44
CA LEU A 727 -18.45 -45.91 21.82
C LEU A 727 -18.89 -47.39 21.96
N GLU A 728 -20.17 -47.64 22.25
CA GLU A 728 -20.74 -49.00 22.34
C GLU A 728 -21.16 -49.56 20.97
N ASP A 729 -21.46 -48.69 19.99
CA ASP A 729 -21.79 -49.01 18.59
C ASP A 729 -20.56 -49.05 17.63
N SER A 730 -19.32 -48.81 18.11
CA SER A 730 -18.08 -48.77 17.28
C SER A 730 -17.07 -49.90 17.51
#